data_AF-A0A6G1FS31-F1
#
_entry.id   AF-A0A6G1FS31-F1
#
_cell.length_a   1.000
_cell.length_b   1.000
_cell.length_c   1.000
_cell.angle_alpha   90.00
_cell.angle_beta   90.00
_cell.angle_gamma   90.00
#
_symmetry.space_group_name_H-M   'P 1'
#
loop_
_entity.id
_entity.type
_entity.pdbx_description
1 polymer ?
#
loop_
_entity_poly.entity_id
_entity_poly.type
_entity_poly.pdbx_seq_one_letter_code
_entity_poly.pdbx_strand_id
1 'polypeptide(L)'
;MISQLLSTENEDVSAGKLRDDNPLDESESFHELCEACRRGDLKICQEKILEGVNINGRDSYDYTPLILASLCGHYEVAHLLLESGAICERDTHQGERCLHNALNDRIRNLLRSYHFSKSTDPLQPFAAHVTSLLSRDTPRTSDITLVCTDCTFRLHKLVLAARSPYFAETFAAAPETVSWRLPNTIPSRSLEIAVRYLYFGDVAADLGDGEEEQKILTGVEKLSQLFQTESLFESIMERDLRFVRQRRTDDLALGRQRFEVWLNDSVLANKVEVETSRAKDVRWGRNNKVFADVLLQADELVEEEDNDLESYSGTTTPRIRNTEGSLNGIPVGPVSPSKRPRRSILYPVHKAMLIRAEYFLIMFSSGFKEAQETEHLQIISVDFPPDVLEIVLAFLYSEKADIPLSLAVDVLWAADQLFIDKLKNKTAVIISTLGSGDAVTGKAEKRRRADEDDGVIDIYEVIRAGWDTRVPQLEEFGARYLAYRLERHIDTEEFAEMVQDSAARIQSRQETDTVELIDDIRFYLSERFRLRFEEAGLEEMMDDLEGSAGDAQDATEGQFQEERGIDSAERYAPSDAIPPTRVAANGVIKSDALDGTVIRTLDGKIAGDEFSQEAMDYRILLTKLDQLLEKLELDA
;
A
#
# COMPACT_ATOMS: atom_id res chain seq x y z
N MET A 1 0.74 -37.20 -24.73
CA MET A 1 0.02 -36.89 -23.48
C MET A 1 0.03 -35.38 -23.21
N ILE A 2 1.20 -34.74 -23.02
CA ILE A 2 1.29 -33.27 -22.80
C ILE A 2 0.71 -32.47 -23.98
N SER A 3 1.03 -32.82 -25.23
CA SER A 3 0.49 -32.11 -26.41
C SER A 3 -1.03 -32.28 -26.62
N GLN A 4 -1.59 -33.39 -26.13
CA GLN A 4 -3.03 -33.63 -26.19
C GLN A 4 -3.76 -32.85 -25.11
N LEU A 5 -3.18 -32.76 -23.91
CA LEU A 5 -3.67 -31.92 -22.82
C LEU A 5 -3.66 -30.43 -23.19
N LEU A 6 -2.58 -29.96 -23.82
CA LEU A 6 -2.48 -28.57 -24.32
C LEU A 6 -3.50 -28.26 -25.43
N SER A 7 -3.85 -29.24 -26.26
CA SER A 7 -4.87 -29.06 -27.31
C SER A 7 -6.26 -28.95 -26.72
N THR A 8 -6.61 -29.84 -25.78
CA THR A 8 -7.90 -29.78 -25.07
C THR A 8 -8.01 -28.52 -24.22
N GLU A 9 -6.90 -28.06 -23.63
CA GLU A 9 -6.81 -26.81 -22.87
C GLU A 9 -7.06 -25.60 -23.77
N ASN A 10 -6.40 -25.50 -24.93
CA ASN A 10 -6.67 -24.43 -25.88
C ASN A 10 -8.12 -24.45 -26.39
N GLU A 11 -8.71 -25.63 -26.54
CA GLU A 11 -10.13 -25.78 -26.89
C GLU A 11 -11.04 -25.23 -25.79
N ASP A 12 -10.79 -25.54 -24.51
CA ASP A 12 -11.59 -25.04 -23.39
C ASP A 12 -11.39 -23.54 -23.11
N VAL A 13 -10.19 -23.00 -23.34
CA VAL A 13 -9.91 -21.55 -23.34
C VAL A 13 -10.64 -20.86 -24.49
N SER A 14 -10.57 -21.41 -25.71
CA SER A 14 -11.27 -20.83 -26.87
C SER A 14 -12.80 -20.91 -26.75
N ALA A 15 -13.32 -21.91 -26.05
CA ALA A 15 -14.72 -22.04 -25.69
C ALA A 15 -15.15 -21.11 -24.53
N GLY A 16 -14.21 -20.37 -23.92
CA GLY A 16 -14.45 -19.44 -22.82
C GLY A 16 -14.77 -20.10 -21.49
N LYS A 17 -14.51 -21.41 -21.33
CA LYS A 17 -14.76 -22.15 -20.09
C LYS A 17 -13.63 -21.94 -19.07
N LEU A 18 -12.39 -21.94 -19.56
CA LEU A 18 -11.19 -21.70 -18.77
C LEU A 18 -10.63 -20.32 -19.12
N ARG A 19 -10.20 -19.54 -18.12
CA ARG A 19 -9.44 -18.31 -18.38
C ARG A 19 -8.06 -18.68 -18.88
N ASP A 20 -7.60 -18.00 -19.92
CA ASP A 20 -6.18 -18.04 -20.26
C ASP A 20 -5.43 -17.37 -19.10
N ASP A 21 -4.55 -18.11 -18.43
CA ASP A 21 -3.71 -17.58 -17.34
C ASP A 21 -2.77 -16.48 -17.88
N ASN A 22 -2.46 -16.53 -19.19
CA ASN A 22 -1.56 -15.62 -19.87
C ASN A 22 -2.17 -15.17 -21.21
N PRO A 23 -3.24 -14.36 -21.22
CA PRO A 23 -3.89 -13.93 -22.45
C PRO A 23 -2.94 -13.03 -23.25
N LEU A 24 -2.98 -13.14 -24.58
CA LEU A 24 -2.33 -12.17 -25.45
C LEU A 24 -3.01 -10.81 -25.27
N ASP A 25 -2.26 -9.82 -24.80
CA ASP A 25 -2.76 -8.45 -24.60
C ASP A 25 -2.06 -7.51 -25.58
N GLU A 26 -2.86 -6.95 -26.50
CA GLU A 26 -2.41 -6.02 -27.53
C GLU A 26 -2.79 -4.56 -27.19
N SER A 27 -3.26 -4.30 -25.97
CA SER A 27 -3.60 -2.94 -25.54
C SER A 27 -2.36 -2.05 -25.44
N GLU A 28 -2.55 -0.76 -25.75
CA GLU A 28 -1.48 0.24 -25.66
C GLU A 28 -0.94 0.36 -24.23
N SER A 29 -1.83 0.32 -23.23
CA SER A 29 -1.48 0.31 -21.81
C SER A 29 -0.62 -0.90 -21.40
N PHE A 30 -0.90 -2.09 -21.94
CA PHE A 30 -0.06 -3.27 -21.69
C PHE A 30 1.29 -3.18 -22.41
N HIS A 31 1.32 -2.63 -23.61
CA HIS A 31 2.57 -2.37 -24.32
C HIS A 31 3.47 -1.38 -23.55
N GLU A 32 2.89 -0.31 -23.01
CA GLU A 32 3.57 0.65 -22.14
C GLU A 32 4.13 -0.03 -20.88
N LEU A 33 3.34 -0.89 -20.21
CA LEU A 33 3.81 -1.68 -19.07
C LEU A 33 4.99 -2.59 -19.46
N CYS A 34 4.90 -3.29 -20.59
CA CYS A 34 5.97 -4.16 -21.08
C CYS A 34 7.26 -3.39 -21.35
N GLU A 35 7.17 -2.21 -21.96
CA GLU A 35 8.32 -1.37 -22.26
C GLU A 35 8.93 -0.77 -20.98
N ALA A 36 8.09 -0.36 -20.02
CA ALA A 36 8.54 0.07 -18.69
C ALA A 36 9.30 -1.07 -17.97
N CYS A 37 8.81 -2.30 -18.06
CA CYS A 37 9.48 -3.47 -17.50
C CYS A 37 10.84 -3.76 -18.15
N ARG A 38 11.01 -3.47 -19.45
CA ARG A 38 12.30 -3.62 -20.13
C ARG A 38 13.30 -2.53 -19.72
N ARG A 39 12.82 -1.31 -19.50
CA ARG A 39 13.65 -0.15 -19.10
C ARG A 39 13.96 -0.13 -17.61
N GLY A 40 13.17 -0.80 -16.79
CA GLY A 40 13.28 -0.73 -15.33
C GLY A 40 12.54 0.45 -14.73
N ASP A 41 11.59 1.05 -15.46
CA ASP A 41 10.84 2.21 -15.00
C ASP A 41 9.75 1.78 -14.00
N LEU A 42 10.11 1.80 -12.72
CA LEU A 42 9.24 1.39 -11.62
C LEU A 42 7.94 2.21 -11.58
N LYS A 43 7.99 3.51 -11.90
CA LYS A 43 6.85 4.41 -11.76
C LYS A 43 5.78 4.12 -12.81
N ILE A 44 6.18 4.01 -14.08
CA ILE A 44 5.24 3.65 -15.15
C ILE A 44 4.67 2.25 -14.91
N CYS A 45 5.50 1.30 -14.42
CA CYS A 45 4.99 -0.01 -14.03
C CYS A 45 3.88 0.10 -12.97
N GLN A 46 4.08 0.88 -11.91
CA GLN A 46 3.08 1.08 -10.86
C GLN A 46 1.82 1.76 -11.37
N GLU A 47 1.96 2.82 -12.17
CA GLU A 47 0.82 3.54 -12.77
C GLU A 47 -0.03 2.60 -13.62
N LYS A 48 0.58 1.83 -14.53
CA LYS A 48 -0.13 0.87 -15.38
C LYS A 48 -0.76 -0.26 -14.56
N ILE A 49 -0.09 -0.72 -13.51
CA ILE A 49 -0.65 -1.71 -12.57
C ILE A 49 -1.90 -1.14 -11.87
N LEU A 50 -1.86 0.12 -11.42
CA LEU A 50 -2.98 0.80 -10.78
C LEU A 50 -4.15 1.08 -11.74
N GLU A 51 -3.85 1.34 -13.02
CA GLU A 51 -4.85 1.41 -14.10
C GLU A 51 -5.59 0.08 -14.32
N GLY A 52 -5.11 -1.02 -13.71
CA GLY A 52 -5.74 -2.34 -13.78
C GLY A 52 -5.29 -3.18 -14.98
N VAL A 53 -4.13 -2.87 -15.57
CA VAL A 53 -3.53 -3.68 -16.64
C VAL A 53 -3.27 -5.11 -16.15
N ASN A 54 -3.58 -6.10 -16.99
CA ASN A 54 -3.34 -7.50 -16.63
C ASN A 54 -1.84 -7.83 -16.64
N ILE A 55 -1.26 -7.91 -15.45
CA ILE A 55 0.17 -8.17 -15.23
C ILE A 55 0.61 -9.56 -15.71
N ASN A 56 -0.34 -10.51 -15.82
CA ASN A 56 -0.07 -11.87 -16.27
C ASN A 56 -0.27 -12.08 -17.78
N GLY A 57 -0.73 -11.04 -18.50
CA GLY A 57 -0.81 -11.04 -19.94
C GLY A 57 0.55 -11.31 -20.60
N ARG A 58 0.51 -11.73 -21.87
CA ARG A 58 1.71 -11.92 -22.70
C ARG A 58 1.71 -10.95 -23.87
N ASP A 59 2.91 -10.52 -24.24
CA ASP A 59 3.13 -9.72 -25.44
C ASP A 59 3.12 -10.60 -26.72
N SER A 60 3.30 -9.96 -27.87
CA SER A 60 3.37 -10.64 -29.18
C SER A 60 4.51 -11.66 -29.30
N TYR A 61 5.46 -11.66 -28.37
CA TYR A 61 6.60 -12.57 -28.29
C TYR A 61 6.42 -13.63 -27.20
N ASP A 62 5.21 -13.75 -26.65
CA ASP A 62 4.87 -14.70 -25.59
C ASP A 62 5.68 -14.46 -24.31
N TYR A 63 6.04 -13.19 -24.02
CA TYR A 63 6.66 -12.77 -22.76
C TYR A 63 5.66 -12.05 -21.86
N THR A 64 5.65 -12.43 -20.58
CA THR A 64 4.95 -11.67 -19.55
C THR A 64 5.81 -10.50 -19.06
N PRO A 65 5.21 -9.43 -18.50
CA PRO A 65 5.93 -8.34 -17.85
C PRO A 65 7.01 -8.83 -16.86
N LEU A 66 6.69 -9.88 -16.07
CA LEU A 66 7.64 -10.47 -15.12
C LEU A 66 8.84 -11.14 -15.81
N ILE A 67 8.62 -11.81 -16.95
CA ILE A 67 9.74 -12.37 -17.73
C ILE A 67 10.61 -11.24 -18.29
N LEU A 68 10.01 -10.16 -18.78
CA LEU A 68 10.75 -9.00 -19.31
C LEU A 68 11.62 -8.34 -18.22
N ALA A 69 11.05 -8.05 -17.04
CA ALA A 69 11.80 -7.48 -15.92
C ALA A 69 12.93 -8.40 -15.45
N SER A 70 12.68 -9.71 -15.38
CA SER A 70 13.67 -10.71 -14.98
C SER A 70 14.80 -10.86 -16.01
N LEU A 71 14.46 -10.81 -17.30
CA LEU A 71 15.41 -10.87 -18.41
C LEU A 71 16.32 -9.65 -18.46
N CYS A 72 15.76 -8.47 -18.21
CA CYS A 72 16.48 -7.20 -18.22
C CYS A 72 17.23 -6.91 -16.92
N GLY A 73 17.00 -7.69 -15.85
CA GLY A 73 17.76 -7.58 -14.60
C GLY A 73 17.23 -6.57 -13.59
N HIS A 74 15.99 -6.11 -13.76
CA HIS A 74 15.39 -5.07 -12.92
C HIS A 74 14.74 -5.70 -11.70
N TYR A 75 15.50 -5.80 -10.61
CA TYR A 75 15.08 -6.48 -9.37
C TYR A 75 13.84 -5.82 -8.75
N GLU A 76 13.84 -4.49 -8.66
CA GLU A 76 12.80 -3.68 -8.03
C GLU A 76 11.48 -3.80 -8.79
N VAL A 77 11.54 -3.78 -10.13
CA VAL A 77 10.36 -4.02 -10.97
C VAL A 77 9.87 -5.47 -10.86
N ALA A 78 10.77 -6.46 -10.87
CA ALA A 78 10.38 -7.85 -10.68
C ALA A 78 9.72 -8.09 -9.31
N HIS A 79 10.24 -7.44 -8.26
CA HIS A 79 9.69 -7.47 -6.91
C HIS A 79 8.28 -6.85 -6.88
N LEU A 80 8.12 -5.65 -7.43
CA LEU A 80 6.83 -4.97 -7.54
C LEU A 80 5.79 -5.83 -8.26
N LEU A 81 6.17 -6.44 -9.40
CA LEU A 81 5.25 -7.29 -10.17
C LEU A 81 4.80 -8.48 -9.34
N LEU A 82 5.71 -9.13 -8.60
CA LEU A 82 5.39 -10.25 -7.71
C LEU A 82 4.47 -9.82 -6.55
N GLU A 83 4.75 -8.68 -5.91
CA GLU A 83 3.88 -8.11 -4.87
C GLU A 83 2.49 -7.74 -5.42
N SER A 84 2.44 -7.32 -6.68
CA SER A 84 1.21 -6.98 -7.40
C SER A 84 0.47 -8.21 -7.94
N GLY A 85 0.94 -9.42 -7.66
CA GLY A 85 0.26 -10.67 -8.02
C GLY A 85 0.68 -11.29 -9.35
N ALA A 86 1.87 -10.97 -9.87
CA ALA A 86 2.43 -11.66 -11.03
C ALA A 86 2.71 -13.14 -10.72
N ILE A 87 2.32 -14.01 -11.65
CA ILE A 87 2.37 -15.47 -11.49
C ILE A 87 3.75 -15.98 -11.94
N CYS A 88 4.49 -16.59 -11.01
CA CYS A 88 5.73 -17.31 -11.27
C CYS A 88 5.63 -18.77 -10.82
N GLU A 89 4.82 -19.57 -11.52
CA GLU A 89 4.68 -21.00 -11.22
C GLU A 89 5.85 -21.80 -11.81
N ARG A 90 6.68 -22.40 -10.95
CA ARG A 90 7.86 -23.18 -11.38
C ARG A 90 7.52 -24.38 -12.27
N ASP A 91 6.32 -24.92 -12.12
CA ASP A 91 5.85 -26.08 -12.86
C ASP A 91 5.15 -25.69 -14.17
N THR A 92 5.08 -24.39 -14.48
CA THR A 92 4.57 -23.88 -15.76
C THR A 92 5.70 -23.51 -16.70
N HIS A 93 5.41 -23.56 -18.01
CA HIS A 93 6.33 -23.13 -19.04
C HIS A 93 6.77 -21.67 -18.86
N GLN A 94 5.88 -20.79 -18.37
CA GLN A 94 6.20 -19.38 -18.15
C GLN A 94 7.08 -19.16 -16.91
N GLY A 95 6.84 -19.85 -15.80
CA GLY A 95 7.70 -19.73 -14.62
C GLY A 95 9.08 -20.37 -14.81
N GLU A 96 9.18 -21.49 -15.54
CA GLU A 96 10.49 -22.05 -15.94
C GLU A 96 11.27 -21.07 -16.82
N ARG A 97 10.60 -20.45 -17.81
CA ARG A 97 11.20 -19.39 -18.64
C ARG A 97 11.63 -18.18 -17.82
N CYS A 98 10.82 -17.76 -16.86
CA CYS A 98 11.15 -16.64 -15.98
C CYS A 98 12.42 -16.92 -15.16
N LEU A 99 12.51 -18.11 -14.55
CA LEU A 99 13.69 -18.55 -13.80
C LEU A 99 14.94 -18.74 -14.65
N HIS A 100 14.78 -19.29 -15.87
CA HIS A 100 15.87 -19.49 -16.82
C HIS A 100 16.42 -18.15 -17.33
N ASN A 101 15.53 -17.19 -17.60
CA ASN A 101 15.88 -15.89 -18.15
C ASN A 101 16.31 -14.87 -17.09
N ALA A 102 16.29 -15.20 -15.80
CA ALA A 102 16.75 -14.31 -14.74
C ALA A 102 18.22 -13.89 -14.96
N LEU A 103 18.46 -12.59 -15.15
CA LEU A 103 19.79 -12.04 -15.46
C LEU A 103 20.83 -12.33 -14.38
N ASN A 104 20.44 -12.29 -13.11
CA ASN A 104 21.33 -12.47 -11.97
C ASN A 104 20.76 -13.41 -10.89
N ASP A 105 21.64 -13.90 -10.02
CA ASP A 105 21.26 -14.82 -8.92
C ASP A 105 20.34 -14.14 -7.89
N ARG A 106 20.41 -12.82 -7.74
CA ARG A 106 19.53 -12.05 -6.85
C ARG A 106 18.06 -12.18 -7.27
N ILE A 107 17.76 -11.99 -8.57
CA ILE A 107 16.42 -12.18 -9.13
C ILE A 107 16.03 -13.65 -9.11
N ARG A 108 16.94 -14.56 -9.44
CA ARG A 108 16.64 -16.00 -9.37
C ARG A 108 16.28 -16.45 -7.95
N ASN A 109 16.94 -15.89 -6.94
CA ASN A 109 16.63 -16.13 -5.54
C ASN A 109 15.31 -15.48 -5.13
N LEU A 110 14.99 -14.29 -5.63
CA LEU A 110 13.68 -13.66 -5.46
C LEU A 110 12.55 -14.55 -6.00
N LEU A 111 12.62 -14.94 -7.28
CA LEU A 111 11.65 -15.82 -7.93
C LEU A 111 11.54 -17.19 -7.23
N ARG A 112 12.64 -17.69 -6.65
CA ARG A 112 12.61 -18.89 -5.82
C ARG A 112 11.94 -18.63 -4.46
N SER A 113 12.24 -17.52 -3.78
CA SER A 113 11.63 -17.21 -2.48
C SER A 113 10.10 -17.10 -2.58
N TYR A 114 9.60 -16.62 -3.72
CA TYR A 114 8.18 -16.58 -4.04
C TYR A 114 7.66 -17.98 -4.44
N HIS A 115 7.37 -18.80 -3.43
CA HIS A 115 6.73 -20.11 -3.62
C HIS A 115 5.21 -19.98 -3.81
N PHE A 116 4.72 -20.42 -4.98
CA PHE A 116 3.31 -20.38 -5.40
C PHE A 116 2.32 -21.14 -4.48
N SER A 117 2.74 -21.84 -3.43
CA SER A 117 1.80 -22.25 -2.37
C SER A 117 1.02 -21.04 -1.81
N LYS A 118 1.54 -19.82 -2.00
CA LYS A 118 0.94 -18.53 -1.66
C LYS A 118 1.23 -17.46 -2.71
N SER A 119 1.01 -17.74 -4.00
CA SER A 119 0.64 -16.62 -4.90
C SER A 119 -0.65 -16.08 -4.32
N THR A 120 -0.51 -15.00 -3.54
CA THR A 120 -1.51 -14.61 -2.56
C THR A 120 -2.58 -13.92 -3.36
N ASP A 121 -3.59 -14.68 -3.80
CA ASP A 121 -4.84 -14.06 -4.23
C ASP A 121 -5.16 -12.97 -3.19
N PRO A 122 -5.31 -11.71 -3.62
CA PRO A 122 -5.32 -10.57 -2.72
C PRO A 122 -6.46 -10.67 -1.69
N LEU A 123 -7.46 -11.52 -1.95
CA LEU A 123 -8.59 -11.81 -1.09
C LEU A 123 -8.36 -12.99 -0.13
N GLN A 124 -7.25 -13.72 -0.22
CA GLN A 124 -6.93 -14.82 0.70
C GLN A 124 -6.90 -14.38 2.17
N PRO A 125 -6.32 -13.23 2.57
CA PRO A 125 -6.41 -12.76 3.96
C PRO A 125 -7.86 -12.54 4.42
N PHE A 126 -8.73 -12.05 3.54
CA PHE A 126 -10.16 -11.90 3.83
C PHE A 126 -10.86 -13.25 3.95
N ALA A 127 -10.65 -14.17 3.01
CA ALA A 127 -11.17 -15.52 3.07
C ALA A 127 -10.75 -16.25 4.35
N ALA A 128 -9.46 -16.12 4.71
CA ALA A 128 -8.88 -16.71 5.91
C ALA A 128 -9.51 -16.13 7.19
N HIS A 129 -9.72 -14.81 7.24
CA HIS A 129 -10.43 -14.19 8.36
C HIS A 129 -11.84 -14.73 8.49
N VAL A 130 -12.65 -14.69 7.42
CA VAL A 130 -14.03 -15.19 7.46
C VAL A 130 -14.05 -16.66 7.85
N THR A 131 -13.20 -17.51 7.26
CA THR A 131 -13.08 -18.93 7.61
C THR A 131 -12.76 -19.11 9.10
N SER A 132 -11.85 -18.29 9.66
CA SER A 132 -11.44 -18.37 11.06
C SER A 132 -12.59 -18.13 12.05
N LEU A 133 -13.65 -17.43 11.63
CA LEU A 133 -14.84 -17.21 12.44
C LEU A 133 -15.58 -18.51 12.80
N LEU A 134 -15.40 -19.59 12.04
CA LEU A 134 -16.01 -20.89 12.34
C LEU A 134 -15.46 -21.55 13.61
N SER A 135 -14.18 -21.31 13.92
CA SER A 135 -13.48 -21.95 15.04
C SER A 135 -13.05 -20.96 16.12
N ARG A 136 -13.37 -19.67 15.98
CA ARG A 136 -13.01 -18.63 16.95
C ARG A 136 -14.03 -18.59 18.09
N ASP A 137 -13.56 -18.89 19.30
CA ASP A 137 -14.37 -18.82 20.52
C ASP A 137 -14.35 -17.41 21.17
N THR A 138 -13.23 -16.70 21.03
CA THR A 138 -13.00 -15.38 21.64
C THR A 138 -12.50 -14.37 20.61
N PRO A 139 -13.11 -13.17 20.51
CA PRO A 139 -14.34 -12.75 21.19
C PRO A 139 -15.57 -13.47 20.63
N ARG A 140 -16.64 -13.54 21.42
CA ARG A 140 -17.90 -14.14 20.95
C ARG A 140 -18.59 -13.20 19.96
N THR A 141 -18.63 -13.57 18.69
CA THR A 141 -19.24 -12.78 17.60
C THR A 141 -20.42 -13.47 16.92
N SER A 142 -20.74 -14.71 17.29
CA SER A 142 -21.84 -15.48 16.70
C SER A 142 -23.20 -15.03 17.22
N ASP A 143 -24.16 -14.91 16.31
CA ASP A 143 -25.52 -14.37 16.53
C ASP A 143 -26.63 -15.34 16.09
N ILE A 144 -26.27 -16.52 15.56
CA ILE A 144 -27.20 -17.60 15.20
C ILE A 144 -26.60 -18.99 15.46
N THR A 145 -27.44 -19.95 15.85
CA THR A 145 -27.05 -21.35 16.02
C THR A 145 -27.78 -22.26 15.03
N LEU A 146 -27.04 -23.00 14.20
CA LEU A 146 -27.59 -24.06 13.37
C LEU A 146 -27.52 -25.39 14.11
N VAL A 147 -28.66 -26.04 14.29
CA VAL A 147 -28.81 -27.28 15.07
C VAL A 147 -29.02 -28.46 14.13
N CYS A 148 -28.15 -29.46 14.25
CA CYS A 148 -28.25 -30.76 13.60
C CYS A 148 -28.64 -31.84 14.62
N THR A 149 -28.80 -33.07 14.13
CA THR A 149 -29.12 -34.24 14.96
C THR A 149 -28.05 -34.54 16.02
N ASP A 150 -26.78 -34.32 15.68
CA ASP A 150 -25.58 -34.73 16.42
C ASP A 150 -24.58 -33.59 16.68
N CYS A 151 -24.77 -32.41 16.07
CA CYS A 151 -23.88 -31.26 16.25
C CYS A 151 -24.61 -29.91 16.23
N THR A 152 -23.92 -28.86 16.66
CA THR A 152 -24.41 -27.47 16.61
C THR A 152 -23.33 -26.54 16.10
N PHE A 153 -23.68 -25.65 15.17
CA PHE A 153 -22.77 -24.65 14.62
C PHE A 153 -23.17 -23.26 15.12
N ARG A 154 -22.23 -22.52 15.71
CA ARG A 154 -22.43 -21.11 16.04
C ARG A 154 -21.92 -20.26 14.88
N LEU A 155 -22.82 -19.58 14.19
CA LEU A 155 -22.55 -18.89 12.93
C LEU A 155 -22.93 -17.41 13.04
N HIS A 156 -22.84 -16.73 11.91
CA HIS A 156 -22.99 -15.28 11.77
C HIS A 156 -24.06 -14.99 10.70
N LYS A 157 -25.15 -14.31 11.08
CA LYS A 157 -26.25 -13.96 10.15
C LYS A 157 -25.75 -13.14 8.98
N LEU A 158 -24.83 -12.20 9.22
CA LEU A 158 -24.20 -11.41 8.17
C LEU A 158 -23.57 -12.31 7.09
N VAL A 159 -22.75 -13.30 7.50
CA VAL A 159 -22.04 -14.17 6.53
C VAL A 159 -23.05 -15.02 5.76
N LEU A 160 -24.03 -15.60 6.48
CA LEU A 160 -25.06 -16.43 5.87
C LEU A 160 -25.94 -15.62 4.90
N ALA A 161 -26.41 -14.44 5.29
CA ALA A 161 -27.23 -13.57 4.45
C ALA A 161 -26.45 -13.05 3.23
N ALA A 162 -25.18 -12.63 3.42
CA ALA A 162 -24.35 -12.17 2.32
C ALA A 162 -24.04 -13.29 1.31
N ARG A 163 -23.99 -14.56 1.74
CA ARG A 163 -23.55 -15.69 0.89
C ARG A 163 -24.68 -16.58 0.40
N SER A 164 -25.87 -16.52 0.99
CA SER A 164 -27.04 -17.32 0.62
C SER A 164 -28.30 -16.45 0.55
N PRO A 165 -28.93 -16.34 -0.64
CA PRO A 165 -30.17 -15.56 -0.76
C PRO A 165 -31.32 -16.14 0.08
N TYR A 166 -31.38 -17.47 0.25
CA TYR A 166 -32.30 -18.11 1.20
C TYR A 166 -32.19 -17.55 2.62
N PHE A 167 -30.97 -17.43 3.15
CA PHE A 167 -30.76 -16.89 4.49
C PHE A 167 -31.02 -15.37 4.54
N ALA A 168 -30.69 -14.64 3.47
CA ALA A 168 -31.02 -13.22 3.37
C ALA A 168 -32.53 -12.97 3.48
N GLU A 169 -33.34 -13.70 2.70
CA GLU A 169 -34.80 -13.60 2.74
C GLU A 169 -35.38 -14.06 4.09
N THR A 170 -34.85 -15.17 4.63
CA THR A 170 -35.30 -15.73 5.90
C THR A 170 -35.07 -14.77 7.06
N PHE A 171 -33.88 -14.17 7.14
CA PHE A 171 -33.57 -13.24 8.23
C PHE A 171 -34.16 -11.85 8.03
N ALA A 172 -34.42 -11.42 6.79
CA ALA A 172 -35.19 -10.22 6.52
C ALA A 172 -36.64 -10.35 7.02
N ALA A 173 -37.24 -11.53 6.87
CA ALA A 173 -38.59 -11.82 7.35
C ALA A 173 -38.67 -11.98 8.89
N ALA A 174 -37.65 -12.59 9.51
CA ALA A 174 -37.59 -12.84 10.96
C ALA A 174 -36.19 -12.55 11.55
N PRO A 175 -35.83 -11.26 11.75
CA PRO A 175 -34.51 -10.86 12.25
C PRO A 175 -34.16 -11.41 13.64
N GLU A 176 -35.17 -11.67 14.47
CA GLU A 176 -35.05 -12.24 15.82
C GLU A 176 -34.70 -13.73 15.85
N THR A 177 -34.59 -14.38 14.70
CA THR A 177 -34.24 -15.81 14.62
C THR A 177 -32.88 -16.09 15.27
N VAL A 178 -32.86 -16.87 16.35
CA VAL A 178 -31.61 -17.23 17.07
C VAL A 178 -31.13 -18.63 16.70
N SER A 179 -32.02 -19.48 16.18
CA SER A 179 -31.69 -20.85 15.82
C SER A 179 -32.37 -21.32 14.54
N TRP A 180 -31.65 -22.09 13.73
CA TRP A 180 -32.17 -22.77 12.54
C TRP A 180 -31.93 -24.28 12.69
N ARG A 181 -32.87 -25.13 12.26
CA ARG A 181 -32.76 -26.59 12.44
C ARG A 181 -32.66 -27.31 11.10
N LEU A 182 -31.66 -28.18 10.96
CA LEU A 182 -31.50 -29.03 9.80
C LEU A 182 -32.56 -30.16 9.81
N PRO A 183 -33.21 -30.48 8.68
CA PRO A 183 -34.04 -31.68 8.59
C PRO A 183 -33.23 -32.95 8.85
N ASN A 184 -33.74 -33.86 9.68
CA ASN A 184 -33.06 -35.12 10.07
C ASN A 184 -32.74 -36.06 8.88
N THR A 185 -33.26 -35.76 7.69
CA THR A 185 -33.00 -36.50 6.45
C THR A 185 -31.64 -36.18 5.82
N ILE A 186 -30.99 -35.08 6.23
CA ILE A 186 -29.71 -34.62 5.68
C ILE A 186 -28.61 -34.92 6.70
N PRO A 187 -27.50 -35.58 6.29
CA PRO A 187 -26.36 -35.80 7.17
C PRO A 187 -25.75 -34.49 7.69
N SER A 188 -25.29 -34.49 8.95
CA SER A 188 -24.61 -33.34 9.55
C SER A 188 -23.34 -32.93 8.81
N ARG A 189 -22.60 -33.91 8.29
CA ARG A 189 -21.41 -33.70 7.46
C ARG A 189 -21.73 -32.92 6.18
N SER A 190 -22.89 -33.12 5.56
CA SER A 190 -23.32 -32.33 4.41
C SER A 190 -23.51 -30.86 4.77
N LEU A 191 -24.06 -30.57 5.96
CA LEU A 191 -24.19 -29.18 6.43
C LEU A 191 -22.83 -28.57 6.74
N GLU A 192 -21.90 -29.33 7.35
CA GLU A 192 -20.55 -28.86 7.60
C GLU A 192 -19.83 -28.40 6.32
N ILE A 193 -19.95 -29.19 5.25
CA ILE A 193 -19.41 -28.87 3.92
C ILE A 193 -20.05 -27.57 3.37
N ALA A 194 -21.39 -27.45 3.44
CA ALA A 194 -22.09 -26.26 2.98
C ALA A 194 -21.71 -25.00 3.80
N VAL A 195 -21.58 -25.14 5.12
CA VAL A 195 -21.15 -24.05 6.01
C VAL A 195 -19.71 -23.63 5.70
N ARG A 196 -18.78 -24.57 5.52
CA ARG A 196 -17.40 -24.25 5.12
C ARG A 196 -17.37 -23.46 3.81
N TYR A 197 -18.14 -23.88 2.81
CA TYR A 197 -18.24 -23.15 1.54
C TYR A 197 -18.76 -21.72 1.70
N LEU A 198 -19.82 -21.51 2.50
CA LEU A 198 -20.35 -20.18 2.79
C LEU A 198 -19.29 -19.27 3.45
N TYR A 199 -18.38 -19.86 4.23
CA TYR A 199 -17.31 -19.18 4.95
C TYR A 199 -15.96 -19.12 4.20
N PHE A 200 -15.95 -19.42 2.89
CA PHE A 200 -14.74 -19.49 2.04
C PHE A 200 -13.72 -20.57 2.44
N GLY A 201 -14.11 -21.50 3.29
CA GLY A 201 -13.31 -22.66 3.66
C GLY A 201 -13.18 -23.66 2.52
N ASP A 202 -12.15 -24.49 2.61
CA ASP A 202 -11.95 -25.58 1.64
C ASP A 202 -13.05 -26.63 1.76
N VAL A 203 -13.54 -27.03 0.61
CA VAL A 203 -14.63 -27.98 0.40
C VAL A 203 -14.11 -29.28 -0.21
N ALA A 204 -12.80 -29.37 -0.49
CA ALA A 204 -12.10 -30.60 -0.86
C ALA A 204 -12.26 -31.61 0.27
N ALA A 205 -13.33 -32.39 0.19
CA ALA A 205 -13.76 -33.25 1.28
C ALA A 205 -13.19 -34.64 1.09
N ASP A 206 -12.59 -35.17 2.15
CA ASP A 206 -12.61 -36.59 2.42
C ASP A 206 -14.08 -36.96 2.73
N LEU A 207 -14.80 -37.39 1.70
CA LEU A 207 -16.23 -37.73 1.75
C LEU A 207 -16.48 -39.15 2.29
N GLY A 208 -15.43 -39.85 2.73
CA GLY A 208 -15.49 -41.27 3.04
C GLY A 208 -15.60 -42.13 1.78
N ASP A 209 -15.98 -43.40 1.95
CA ASP A 209 -16.01 -44.38 0.86
C ASP A 209 -17.44 -44.89 0.57
N GLY A 210 -17.77 -45.03 -0.72
CA GLY A 210 -18.93 -45.81 -1.19
C GLY A 210 -20.29 -45.21 -0.83
N GLU A 211 -21.06 -45.88 0.04
CA GLU A 211 -22.42 -45.46 0.39
C GLU A 211 -22.47 -44.18 1.23
N GLU A 212 -21.44 -43.93 2.04
CA GLU A 212 -21.37 -42.74 2.89
C GLU A 212 -21.16 -41.48 2.06
N GLU A 213 -20.20 -41.53 1.13
CA GLU A 213 -19.94 -40.49 0.14
C GLU A 213 -21.22 -40.14 -0.63
N GLN A 214 -21.94 -41.14 -1.16
CA GLN A 214 -23.16 -40.89 -1.92
C GLN A 214 -24.26 -40.21 -1.09
N LYS A 215 -24.41 -40.59 0.19
CA LYS A 215 -25.38 -39.95 1.11
C LYS A 215 -24.98 -38.51 1.40
N ILE A 216 -23.68 -38.24 1.61
CA ILE A 216 -23.17 -36.90 1.87
C ILE A 216 -23.37 -36.02 0.64
N LEU A 217 -22.99 -36.49 -0.55
CA LEU A 217 -23.18 -35.77 -1.82
C LEU A 217 -24.65 -35.44 -2.10
N THR A 218 -25.55 -36.41 -1.89
CA THR A 218 -27.00 -36.18 -2.02
C THR A 218 -27.51 -35.15 -1.01
N GLY A 219 -26.95 -35.15 0.21
CA GLY A 219 -27.25 -34.14 1.22
C GLY A 219 -26.74 -32.74 0.83
N VAL A 220 -25.52 -32.67 0.26
CA VAL A 220 -24.92 -31.42 -0.21
C VAL A 220 -25.70 -30.85 -1.40
N GLU A 221 -26.15 -31.68 -2.34
CA GLU A 221 -27.01 -31.26 -3.46
C GLU A 221 -28.34 -30.66 -2.97
N LYS A 222 -28.98 -31.29 -1.98
CA LYS A 222 -30.22 -30.74 -1.39
C LYS A 222 -29.97 -29.42 -0.68
N LEU A 223 -28.84 -29.29 0.01
CA LEU A 223 -28.47 -28.04 0.69
C LEU A 223 -28.06 -26.95 -0.28
N SER A 224 -27.37 -27.26 -1.38
CA SER A 224 -27.00 -26.27 -2.40
C SER A 224 -28.24 -25.69 -3.07
N GLN A 225 -29.25 -26.52 -3.33
CA GLN A 225 -30.55 -26.05 -3.84
C GLN A 225 -31.30 -25.21 -2.79
N LEU A 226 -31.35 -25.67 -1.53
CA LEU A 226 -32.04 -24.95 -0.45
C LEU A 226 -31.40 -23.59 -0.17
N PHE A 227 -30.07 -23.54 -0.05
CA PHE A 227 -29.32 -22.32 0.22
C PHE A 227 -29.11 -21.46 -1.03
N GLN A 228 -29.53 -21.94 -2.20
CA GLN A 228 -29.35 -21.29 -3.50
C GLN A 228 -27.87 -20.97 -3.79
N THR A 229 -27.03 -21.98 -3.57
CA THR A 229 -25.58 -21.97 -3.81
C THR A 229 -25.20 -23.11 -4.74
N GLU A 230 -25.70 -23.11 -5.97
CA GLU A 230 -25.51 -24.21 -6.95
C GLU A 230 -24.02 -24.50 -7.22
N SER A 231 -23.20 -23.44 -7.24
CA SER A 231 -21.74 -23.48 -7.37
C SER A 231 -21.03 -24.37 -6.34
N LEU A 232 -21.61 -24.58 -5.15
CA LEU A 232 -21.09 -25.51 -4.14
C LEU A 232 -21.01 -26.93 -4.69
N PHE A 233 -22.12 -27.43 -5.23
CA PHE A 233 -22.20 -28.82 -5.69
C PHE A 233 -21.31 -29.02 -6.92
N GLU A 234 -21.31 -28.06 -7.84
CA GLU A 234 -20.44 -28.09 -9.01
C GLU A 234 -18.96 -28.10 -8.63
N SER A 235 -18.56 -27.35 -7.59
CA SER A 235 -17.17 -27.29 -7.11
C SER A 235 -16.66 -28.61 -6.55
N ILE A 236 -17.53 -29.41 -5.92
CA ILE A 236 -17.18 -30.73 -5.39
C ILE A 236 -17.09 -31.77 -6.51
N MET A 237 -17.90 -31.63 -7.56
CA MET A 237 -17.93 -32.57 -8.67
C MET A 237 -16.78 -32.36 -9.68
N GLU A 238 -16.19 -31.17 -9.71
CA GLU A 238 -15.09 -30.83 -10.62
C GLU A 238 -13.80 -31.57 -10.23
N ARG A 239 -13.19 -32.23 -11.22
CA ARG A 239 -11.97 -33.05 -11.02
C ARG A 239 -10.71 -32.37 -11.56
N ASP A 240 -10.86 -31.40 -12.44
CA ASP A 240 -9.74 -30.64 -12.95
C ASP A 240 -9.34 -29.54 -11.96
N LEU A 241 -8.10 -29.62 -11.47
CA LEU A 241 -7.55 -28.67 -10.50
C LEU A 241 -7.56 -27.22 -11.00
N ARG A 242 -7.44 -26.97 -12.31
CA ARG A 242 -7.46 -25.60 -12.85
C ARG A 242 -8.85 -24.99 -12.78
N PHE A 243 -9.88 -25.74 -13.17
CA PHE A 243 -11.27 -25.32 -13.04
C PHE A 243 -11.65 -25.10 -11.56
N VAL A 244 -11.20 -25.97 -10.66
CA VAL A 244 -11.40 -25.79 -9.21
C VAL A 244 -10.74 -24.49 -8.72
N ARG A 245 -9.51 -24.21 -9.13
CA ARG A 245 -8.81 -22.96 -8.76
C ARG A 245 -9.52 -21.73 -9.31
N GLN A 246 -9.83 -21.69 -10.60
CA GLN A 246 -10.51 -20.56 -11.23
C GLN A 246 -11.86 -20.30 -10.56
N ARG A 247 -12.66 -21.35 -10.35
CA ARG A 247 -13.96 -21.23 -9.69
C ARG A 247 -13.81 -20.74 -8.25
N ARG A 248 -12.82 -21.22 -7.51
CA ARG A 248 -12.55 -20.73 -6.15
C ARG A 248 -12.23 -19.23 -6.13
N THR A 249 -11.41 -18.76 -7.08
CA THR A 249 -11.10 -17.34 -7.23
C THR A 249 -12.36 -16.54 -7.57
N ASP A 250 -13.17 -17.02 -8.52
CA ASP A 250 -14.42 -16.36 -8.92
C ASP A 250 -15.46 -16.31 -7.79
N ASP A 251 -15.65 -17.42 -7.08
CA ASP A 251 -16.57 -17.53 -5.95
C ASP A 251 -16.16 -16.62 -4.78
N LEU A 252 -14.85 -16.48 -4.54
CA LEU A 252 -14.31 -15.58 -3.54
C LEU A 252 -14.48 -14.11 -3.95
N ALA A 253 -14.20 -13.76 -5.21
CA ALA A 253 -14.42 -12.42 -5.73
C ALA A 253 -15.90 -12.02 -5.66
N LEU A 254 -16.81 -12.91 -6.10
CA LEU A 254 -18.26 -12.71 -5.98
C LEU A 254 -18.70 -12.60 -4.52
N GLY A 255 -18.15 -13.44 -3.64
CA GLY A 255 -18.42 -13.38 -2.22
C GLY A 255 -18.02 -12.04 -1.60
N ARG A 256 -16.80 -11.58 -1.86
CA ARG A 256 -16.31 -10.27 -1.43
C ARG A 256 -17.21 -9.14 -1.93
N GLN A 257 -17.65 -9.18 -3.19
CA GLN A 257 -18.61 -8.21 -3.73
C GLN A 257 -19.94 -8.22 -2.96
N ARG A 258 -20.45 -9.40 -2.59
CA ARG A 258 -21.68 -9.48 -1.78
C ARG A 258 -21.51 -8.89 -0.38
N PHE A 259 -20.33 -9.00 0.24
CA PHE A 259 -20.02 -8.32 1.50
C PHE A 259 -19.93 -6.79 1.33
N GLU A 260 -19.41 -6.31 0.20
CA GLU A 260 -19.41 -4.87 -0.14
C GLU A 260 -20.83 -4.33 -0.32
N VAL A 261 -21.69 -5.05 -1.05
CA VAL A 261 -23.12 -4.71 -1.17
C VAL A 261 -23.80 -4.71 0.21
N TRP A 262 -23.50 -5.71 1.05
CA TRP A 262 -24.03 -5.76 2.41
C TRP A 262 -23.62 -4.55 3.26
N LEU A 263 -22.35 -4.13 3.19
CA LEU A 263 -21.86 -2.94 3.87
C LEU A 263 -22.67 -1.70 3.46
N ASN A 264 -22.87 -1.49 2.16
CA ASN A 264 -23.59 -0.34 1.64
C ASN A 264 -25.06 -0.35 2.07
N ASP A 265 -25.76 -1.46 1.85
CA ASP A 265 -27.21 -1.57 2.08
C ASP A 265 -27.59 -1.67 3.55
N SER A 266 -26.70 -2.23 4.38
CA SER A 266 -27.02 -2.57 5.77
C SER A 266 -26.33 -1.63 6.76
N VAL A 267 -25.05 -1.32 6.57
CA VAL A 267 -24.28 -0.46 7.50
C VAL A 267 -24.43 1.00 7.13
N LEU A 268 -23.99 1.38 5.92
CA LEU A 268 -23.93 2.79 5.51
C LEU A 268 -25.32 3.41 5.33
N ALA A 269 -26.27 2.66 4.76
CA ALA A 269 -27.66 3.12 4.60
C ALA A 269 -28.42 3.27 5.94
N ASN A 270 -27.95 2.65 7.02
CA ASN A 270 -28.58 2.73 8.35
C ASN A 270 -27.74 3.51 9.37
N LYS A 271 -26.74 4.29 8.92
CA LYS A 271 -25.99 5.20 9.79
C LYS A 271 -26.91 6.28 10.35
N VAL A 272 -26.66 6.71 11.59
CA VAL A 272 -27.49 7.71 12.26
C VAL A 272 -26.65 8.92 12.62
N GLU A 273 -27.06 10.06 12.06
CA GLU A 273 -26.47 11.34 12.37
C GLU A 273 -27.11 11.93 13.62
N VAL A 274 -26.26 12.32 14.57
CA VAL A 274 -26.67 12.90 15.85
C VAL A 274 -25.79 14.08 16.19
N GLU A 275 -26.30 14.95 17.05
CA GLU A 275 -25.43 15.93 17.72
C GLU A 275 -24.49 15.20 18.68
N THR A 276 -23.20 15.54 18.69
CA THR A 276 -22.15 14.86 19.48
C THR A 276 -22.50 14.80 20.97
N SER A 277 -23.13 15.85 21.50
CA SER A 277 -23.59 15.92 22.89
C SER A 277 -24.63 14.85 23.24
N ARG A 278 -25.43 14.43 22.25
CA ARG A 278 -26.54 13.48 22.37
C ARG A 278 -26.20 12.07 21.89
N ALA A 279 -25.00 11.85 21.35
CA ALA A 279 -24.57 10.53 20.86
C ALA A 279 -24.71 9.44 21.93
N LYS A 280 -24.33 9.76 23.18
CA LYS A 280 -24.42 8.84 24.33
C LYS A 280 -25.85 8.51 24.75
N ASP A 281 -26.85 9.25 24.29
CA ASP A 281 -28.27 9.01 24.60
C ASP A 281 -28.92 8.06 23.60
N VAL A 282 -28.24 7.73 22.50
CA VAL A 282 -28.76 6.79 21.50
C VAL A 282 -28.86 5.40 22.12
N ARG A 283 -30.01 4.76 21.95
CA ARG A 283 -30.32 3.43 22.47
C ARG A 283 -30.74 2.55 21.29
N TRP A 284 -29.84 1.69 20.85
CA TRP A 284 -30.09 0.76 19.75
C TRP A 284 -30.26 -0.66 20.28
N GLY A 285 -31.38 -1.32 19.97
CA GLY A 285 -31.64 -2.69 20.44
C GLY A 285 -30.79 -3.74 19.72
N ARG A 286 -30.42 -4.81 20.42
CA ARG A 286 -29.69 -5.94 19.83
C ARG A 286 -30.44 -6.64 18.69
N ASN A 287 -31.76 -6.70 18.79
CA ASN A 287 -32.60 -7.25 17.73
C ASN A 287 -32.88 -6.16 16.69
N ASN A 288 -31.94 -5.99 15.77
CA ASN A 288 -32.04 -5.05 14.66
C ASN A 288 -31.98 -5.78 13.32
N LYS A 289 -32.49 -5.11 12.27
CA LYS A 289 -32.58 -5.68 10.92
C LYS A 289 -31.23 -5.87 10.22
N VAL A 290 -30.22 -5.16 10.70
CA VAL A 290 -28.87 -5.12 10.12
C VAL A 290 -27.96 -6.20 10.72
N PHE A 291 -28.36 -6.81 11.84
CA PHE A 291 -27.56 -7.74 12.65
C PHE A 291 -26.33 -7.11 13.32
N ALA A 292 -26.33 -5.78 13.45
CA ALA A 292 -25.26 -5.06 14.13
C ALA A 292 -25.23 -5.39 15.63
N ASP A 293 -24.03 -5.53 16.17
CA ASP A 293 -23.77 -5.86 17.58
C ASP A 293 -22.96 -4.77 18.31
N VAL A 294 -22.57 -3.72 17.60
CA VAL A 294 -21.89 -2.53 18.13
C VAL A 294 -22.11 -1.31 17.23
N LEU A 295 -21.95 -0.11 17.79
CA LEU A 295 -22.00 1.17 17.06
C LEU A 295 -20.61 1.82 17.09
N LEU A 296 -20.08 2.21 15.92
CA LEU A 296 -18.92 3.11 15.86
C LEU A 296 -19.38 4.55 15.74
N GLN A 297 -18.79 5.45 16.51
CA GLN A 297 -19.03 6.88 16.46
C GLN A 297 -17.82 7.57 15.81
N ALA A 298 -18.03 8.26 14.70
CA ALA A 298 -17.07 9.20 14.13
C ALA A 298 -17.62 10.63 14.24
N ASP A 299 -16.78 11.57 14.66
CA ASP A 299 -17.15 12.97 14.84
C ASP A 299 -16.70 13.78 13.60
N GLU A 300 -17.57 14.65 13.09
CA GLU A 300 -17.21 15.57 12.00
C GLU A 300 -16.12 16.55 12.50
N LEU A 301 -15.10 16.77 11.66
CA LEU A 301 -14.09 17.79 11.93
C LEU A 301 -14.73 19.17 11.87
N VAL A 302 -14.40 20.01 12.83
CA VAL A 302 -14.79 21.42 12.79
C VAL A 302 -13.75 22.12 11.92
N GLU A 303 -14.13 22.54 10.72
CA GLU A 303 -13.43 23.63 10.06
C GLU A 303 -13.52 24.82 11.02
N GLU A 304 -12.40 25.19 11.63
CA GLU A 304 -12.31 26.48 12.30
C GLU A 304 -12.56 27.52 11.19
N GLU A 305 -13.78 28.06 11.11
CA GLU A 305 -14.05 29.22 10.27
C GLU A 305 -13.05 30.29 10.73
N ASP A 306 -12.00 30.51 9.93
CA ASP A 306 -11.13 31.69 9.99
C ASP A 306 -12.00 32.93 9.77
N ASN A 307 -12.68 33.35 10.83
CA ASN A 307 -13.57 34.49 10.82
C ASN A 307 -13.06 35.59 11.75
N ASP A 308 -11.74 35.74 11.83
CA ASP A 308 -11.06 36.91 12.39
C ASP A 308 -9.93 37.36 11.45
N LEU A 309 -10.30 37.79 10.23
CA LEU A 309 -9.50 38.77 9.48
C LEU A 309 -9.54 40.11 10.23
N GLU A 310 -8.72 40.26 11.27
CA GLU A 310 -8.23 41.57 11.73
C GLU A 310 -6.95 41.42 12.59
N SER A 311 -5.81 41.45 11.90
CA SER A 311 -4.50 41.93 12.35
C SER A 311 -4.01 41.55 13.76
N TYR A 312 -3.22 40.48 13.91
CA TYR A 312 -2.08 40.47 14.84
C TYR A 312 -0.95 39.58 14.32
N SER A 313 0.26 40.11 14.43
CA SER A 313 1.54 39.54 14.07
C SER A 313 1.95 38.34 14.93
N GLY A 314 2.53 37.31 14.29
CA GLY A 314 3.63 36.51 14.82
C GLY A 314 3.27 35.36 15.77
N THR A 315 4.05 34.28 15.63
CA THR A 315 4.14 33.06 16.46
C THR A 315 3.00 32.05 16.35
N THR A 316 3.12 31.14 15.37
CA THR A 316 2.57 29.78 15.45
C THR A 316 3.41 28.98 16.44
N THR A 317 2.79 28.50 17.50
CA THR A 317 3.34 27.51 18.43
C THR A 317 2.52 26.22 18.30
N PRO A 318 3.11 25.04 18.52
CA PRO A 318 2.46 23.76 18.23
C PRO A 318 1.30 23.45 19.17
N ARG A 319 0.27 22.76 18.65
CA ARG A 319 -0.91 22.32 19.39
C ARG A 319 -0.55 21.23 20.42
N ILE A 320 -0.26 21.65 21.66
CA ILE A 320 -0.15 20.76 22.82
C ILE A 320 -1.55 20.25 23.22
N ARG A 321 -1.76 18.94 23.19
CA ARG A 321 -2.95 18.27 23.76
C ARG A 321 -2.92 18.39 25.29
N ASN A 322 -3.69 19.33 25.85
CA ASN A 322 -3.88 19.43 27.30
C ASN A 322 -5.03 18.54 27.78
N THR A 323 -4.73 17.68 28.76
CA THR A 323 -5.71 16.95 29.58
C THR A 323 -6.16 17.83 30.76
N GLU A 324 -7.43 17.73 31.16
CA GLU A 324 -8.04 18.61 32.16
C GLU A 324 -7.63 18.28 33.61
N GLY A 325 -7.18 19.31 34.33
CA GLY A 325 -7.08 19.39 35.79
C GLY A 325 -7.50 20.80 36.26
N SER A 326 -8.23 20.87 37.37
CA SER A 326 -9.04 22.01 37.82
C SER A 326 -8.25 23.24 38.29
N LEU A 327 -8.55 24.42 37.73
CA LEU A 327 -8.26 25.73 38.35
C LEU A 327 -9.44 26.69 38.16
N ASN A 328 -10.05 27.05 39.29
CA ASN A 328 -11.12 28.04 39.45
C ASN A 328 -10.65 29.46 39.08
N GLY A 329 -11.44 30.17 38.26
CA GLY A 329 -11.33 31.63 38.09
C GLY A 329 -12.04 32.16 36.86
N ILE A 330 -13.29 32.61 37.00
CA ILE A 330 -14.06 33.29 35.95
C ILE A 330 -13.58 34.75 35.78
N PRO A 331 -13.50 35.25 34.54
CA PRO A 331 -14.22 36.48 34.19
C PRO A 331 -15.14 36.29 32.98
N VAL A 332 -16.39 36.74 33.14
CA VAL A 332 -17.45 36.73 32.13
C VAL A 332 -17.16 37.81 31.09
N GLY A 333 -16.80 37.41 29.87
CA GLY A 333 -16.92 38.22 28.65
C GLY A 333 -18.24 37.92 27.91
N PRO A 334 -18.70 38.78 26.98
CA PRO A 334 -19.97 38.61 26.31
C PRO A 334 -19.92 37.35 25.44
N VAL A 335 -20.85 36.44 25.70
CA VAL A 335 -20.99 35.17 24.99
C VAL A 335 -21.53 35.47 23.59
N SER A 336 -20.68 35.39 22.56
CA SER A 336 -21.15 35.23 21.18
C SER A 336 -21.81 33.85 21.03
N PRO A 337 -23.10 33.75 20.67
CA PRO A 337 -23.78 32.47 20.58
C PRO A 337 -23.87 32.02 19.13
N SER A 338 -22.90 31.22 18.65
CA SER A 338 -23.13 30.28 17.54
C SER A 338 -21.93 29.35 17.34
N LYS A 339 -21.58 28.52 18.33
CA LYS A 339 -20.88 27.26 17.98
C LYS A 339 -21.92 26.39 17.28
N ARG A 340 -21.76 26.12 15.99
CA ARG A 340 -22.59 25.13 15.29
C ARG A 340 -22.51 23.82 16.10
N PRO A 341 -23.63 23.14 16.35
CA PRO A 341 -23.62 21.89 17.09
C PRO A 341 -22.74 20.88 16.37
N ARG A 342 -21.72 20.34 17.05
CA ARG A 342 -20.87 19.27 16.51
C ARG A 342 -21.73 18.08 16.15
N ARG A 343 -21.48 17.48 14.99
CA ARG A 343 -22.22 16.33 14.49
C ARG A 343 -21.35 15.09 14.60
N SER A 344 -21.99 13.99 14.92
CA SER A 344 -21.39 12.67 15.00
C SER A 344 -22.24 11.70 14.20
N ILE A 345 -21.60 10.77 13.52
CA ILE A 345 -22.26 9.72 12.77
C ILE A 345 -22.05 8.40 13.48
N LEU A 346 -23.15 7.70 13.75
CA LEU A 346 -23.16 6.39 14.38
C LEU A 346 -23.38 5.30 13.33
N TYR A 347 -22.43 4.37 13.21
CA TYR A 347 -22.42 3.29 12.23
C TYR A 347 -22.78 1.96 12.90
N PRO A 348 -23.88 1.29 12.52
CA PRO A 348 -24.24 -0.04 13.03
C PRO A 348 -23.40 -1.12 12.36
N VAL A 349 -22.37 -1.62 13.07
CA VAL A 349 -21.37 -2.55 12.52
C VAL A 349 -21.34 -3.87 13.27
N HIS A 350 -20.53 -4.80 12.77
CA HIS A 350 -20.43 -6.18 13.24
C HIS A 350 -19.05 -6.44 13.83
N LYS A 351 -18.98 -6.90 15.09
CA LYS A 351 -17.72 -7.29 15.74
C LYS A 351 -16.96 -8.33 14.92
N ALA A 352 -17.68 -9.26 14.29
CA ALA A 352 -17.11 -10.27 13.39
C ALA A 352 -16.23 -9.67 12.27
N MET A 353 -16.56 -8.47 11.78
CA MET A 353 -15.78 -7.77 10.76
C MET A 353 -14.77 -6.80 11.37
N LEU A 354 -15.08 -6.16 12.50
CA LEU A 354 -14.15 -5.25 13.18
C LEU A 354 -12.89 -5.94 13.69
N ILE A 355 -12.99 -7.19 14.19
CA ILE A 355 -11.83 -7.94 14.72
C ILE A 355 -10.79 -8.32 13.66
N ARG A 356 -10.96 -7.88 12.41
CA ARG A 356 -9.87 -7.87 11.42
C ARG A 356 -8.80 -6.84 11.75
N ALA A 357 -9.16 -5.78 12.47
CA ALA A 357 -8.23 -4.85 13.08
C ALA A 357 -7.83 -5.38 14.46
N GLU A 358 -6.52 -5.43 14.73
CA GLU A 358 -6.01 -5.97 15.99
C GLU A 358 -6.48 -5.15 17.20
N TYR A 359 -6.63 -3.83 17.03
CA TYR A 359 -7.21 -2.94 18.03
C TYR A 359 -8.56 -3.45 18.57
N PHE A 360 -9.51 -3.75 17.67
CA PHE A 360 -10.84 -4.24 18.05
C PHE A 360 -10.81 -5.69 18.54
N LEU A 361 -9.92 -6.52 17.99
CA LEU A 361 -9.71 -7.89 18.47
C LEU A 361 -9.31 -7.89 19.95
N ILE A 362 -8.31 -7.07 20.33
CA ILE A 362 -7.86 -6.93 21.71
C ILE A 362 -8.97 -6.36 22.58
N MET A 363 -9.64 -5.28 22.11
CA MET A 363 -10.73 -4.64 22.84
C MET A 363 -11.84 -5.64 23.20
N PHE A 364 -12.34 -6.40 22.23
CA PHE A 364 -13.45 -7.32 22.44
C PHE A 364 -13.05 -8.62 23.15
N SER A 365 -11.78 -9.01 23.13
CA SER A 365 -11.28 -10.19 23.84
C SER A 365 -11.02 -9.91 25.33
N SER A 366 -10.96 -8.64 25.72
CA SER A 366 -10.66 -8.21 27.08
C SER A 366 -11.91 -8.11 27.98
N GLY A 367 -11.72 -7.74 29.24
CA GLY A 367 -12.82 -7.41 30.17
C GLY A 367 -13.39 -5.99 30.03
N PHE A 368 -13.02 -5.24 29.00
CA PHE A 368 -13.48 -3.87 28.78
C PHE A 368 -15.01 -3.77 28.64
N LYS A 369 -15.56 -2.58 28.91
CA LYS A 369 -17.01 -2.35 28.88
C LYS A 369 -17.60 -2.58 27.48
N GLU A 370 -16.83 -2.27 26.46
CA GLU A 370 -17.10 -2.43 25.04
C GLU A 370 -17.24 -3.92 24.65
N ALA A 371 -16.58 -4.80 25.39
CA ALA A 371 -16.68 -6.25 25.23
C ALA A 371 -17.94 -6.83 25.90
N GLN A 372 -18.53 -6.14 26.88
CA GLN A 372 -19.65 -6.66 27.67
C GLN A 372 -20.98 -6.62 26.91
N GLU A 373 -21.81 -7.64 27.15
CA GLU A 373 -23.16 -7.67 26.62
C GLU A 373 -24.13 -6.83 27.46
N THR A 374 -24.67 -5.76 26.87
CA THR A 374 -25.70 -4.88 27.43
C THR A 374 -27.00 -4.94 26.64
N GLU A 375 -28.11 -4.46 27.21
CA GLU A 375 -29.42 -4.41 26.54
C GLU A 375 -29.38 -3.68 25.19
N HIS A 376 -28.62 -2.58 25.14
CA HIS A 376 -28.39 -1.79 23.93
C HIS A 376 -26.98 -2.01 23.38
N LEU A 377 -26.80 -1.72 22.09
CA LEU A 377 -25.49 -1.74 21.44
C LEU A 377 -24.54 -0.74 22.12
N GLN A 378 -23.29 -1.15 22.31
CA GLN A 378 -22.25 -0.27 22.82
C GLN A 378 -21.82 0.71 21.74
N ILE A 379 -21.55 1.95 22.12
CA ILE A 379 -21.02 2.99 21.24
C ILE A 379 -19.52 3.13 21.52
N ILE A 380 -18.71 2.96 20.48
CA ILE A 380 -17.25 3.07 20.52
C ILE A 380 -16.86 4.27 19.67
N SER A 381 -16.21 5.26 20.28
CA SER A 381 -15.70 6.43 19.58
C SER A 381 -14.41 6.09 18.85
N VAL A 382 -14.26 6.58 17.63
CA VAL A 382 -13.01 6.57 16.87
C VAL A 382 -12.52 8.00 16.66
N ASP A 383 -11.21 8.19 16.60
CA ASP A 383 -10.56 9.51 16.58
C ASP A 383 -10.25 10.01 15.14
N PHE A 384 -11.05 9.59 14.16
CA PHE A 384 -10.90 9.98 12.75
C PHE A 384 -12.26 10.31 12.12
N PRO A 385 -12.28 11.16 11.07
CA PRO A 385 -13.52 11.68 10.50
C PRO A 385 -14.38 10.58 9.83
N PRO A 386 -15.68 10.86 9.59
CA PRO A 386 -16.60 9.91 8.98
C PRO A 386 -16.12 9.36 7.62
N ASP A 387 -15.57 10.21 6.76
CA ASP A 387 -15.11 9.80 5.41
C ASP A 387 -13.96 8.78 5.49
N VAL A 388 -13.05 8.96 6.44
CA VAL A 388 -11.95 8.02 6.71
C VAL A 388 -12.48 6.72 7.30
N LEU A 389 -13.46 6.80 8.22
CA LEU A 389 -14.10 5.61 8.78
C LEU A 389 -14.81 4.78 7.70
N GLU A 390 -15.47 5.41 6.73
CA GLU A 390 -16.12 4.70 5.63
C GLU A 390 -15.12 3.94 4.75
N ILE A 391 -13.96 4.53 4.47
CA ILE A 391 -12.85 3.86 3.75
C ILE A 391 -12.32 2.66 4.56
N VAL A 392 -12.09 2.84 5.87
CA VAL A 392 -11.66 1.76 6.77
C VAL A 392 -12.70 0.65 6.81
N LEU A 393 -13.99 0.96 6.92
CA LEU A 393 -15.06 -0.03 6.91
C LEU A 393 -15.14 -0.77 5.57
N ALA A 394 -15.00 -0.08 4.44
CA ALA A 394 -14.90 -0.72 3.13
C ALA A 394 -13.77 -1.76 3.10
N PHE A 395 -12.60 -1.41 3.65
CA PHE A 395 -11.47 -2.33 3.74
C PHE A 395 -11.76 -3.54 4.64
N LEU A 396 -12.31 -3.31 5.84
CA LEU A 396 -12.62 -4.38 6.79
C LEU A 396 -13.68 -5.34 6.23
N TYR A 397 -14.67 -4.85 5.47
CA TYR A 397 -15.74 -5.71 4.93
C TYR A 397 -15.38 -6.37 3.60
N SER A 398 -14.49 -5.79 2.80
CA SER A 398 -14.30 -6.23 1.41
C SER A 398 -12.85 -6.26 0.90
N GLU A 399 -11.84 -5.92 1.71
CA GLU A 399 -10.44 -5.69 1.26
C GLU A 399 -10.26 -4.57 0.23
N LYS A 400 -11.35 -3.93 -0.21
CA LYS A 400 -11.32 -2.79 -1.11
C LYS A 400 -11.22 -1.50 -0.31
N ALA A 401 -10.35 -0.61 -0.76
CA ALA A 401 -10.19 0.73 -0.21
C ALA A 401 -9.84 1.65 -1.37
N ASP A 402 -10.80 2.47 -1.77
CA ASP A 402 -10.62 3.53 -2.75
C ASP A 402 -10.23 4.77 -1.94
N ILE A 403 -8.95 5.14 -1.96
CA ILE A 403 -8.38 6.17 -1.07
C ILE A 403 -8.10 7.43 -1.90
N PRO A 404 -8.89 8.50 -1.73
CA PRO A 404 -8.56 9.79 -2.31
C PRO A 404 -7.25 10.31 -1.75
N LEU A 405 -6.45 10.98 -2.58
CA LEU A 405 -5.13 11.46 -2.18
C LEU A 405 -5.21 12.49 -1.03
N SER A 406 -6.28 13.29 -1.00
CA SER A 406 -6.58 14.25 0.07
C SER A 406 -6.84 13.62 1.44
N LEU A 407 -7.30 12.37 1.48
CA LEU A 407 -7.57 11.63 2.72
C LEU A 407 -6.46 10.62 3.04
N ALA A 408 -5.42 10.52 2.20
CA ALA A 408 -4.45 9.44 2.30
C ALA A 408 -3.64 9.51 3.61
N VAL A 409 -3.25 10.70 4.08
CA VAL A 409 -2.55 10.85 5.37
C VAL A 409 -3.45 10.43 6.54
N ASP A 410 -4.70 10.89 6.56
CA ASP A 410 -5.66 10.52 7.61
C ASP A 410 -5.95 9.01 7.62
N VAL A 411 -6.08 8.40 6.44
CA VAL A 411 -6.26 6.94 6.32
C VAL A 411 -5.00 6.20 6.80
N LEU A 412 -3.80 6.73 6.55
CA LEU A 412 -2.55 6.16 7.05
C LEU A 412 -2.54 6.15 8.58
N TRP A 413 -2.90 7.28 9.22
CA TRP A 413 -3.02 7.36 10.68
C TRP A 413 -4.10 6.45 11.24
N ALA A 414 -5.28 6.40 10.62
CA ALA A 414 -6.34 5.51 11.04
C ALA A 414 -5.94 4.03 10.94
N ALA A 415 -5.24 3.66 9.86
CA ALA A 415 -4.73 2.30 9.67
C ALA A 415 -3.67 1.93 10.72
N ASP A 416 -2.78 2.86 11.07
CA ASP A 416 -1.78 2.64 12.13
C ASP A 416 -2.42 2.52 13.52
N GLN A 417 -3.34 3.44 13.87
CA GLN A 417 -4.09 3.41 15.14
C GLN A 417 -4.90 2.12 15.34
N LEU A 418 -5.47 1.59 14.25
CA LEU A 418 -6.24 0.36 14.27
C LEU A 418 -5.38 -0.91 14.09
N PHE A 419 -4.07 -0.76 13.89
CA PHE A 419 -3.13 -1.86 13.60
C PHE A 419 -3.56 -2.68 12.37
N ILE A 420 -3.81 -1.99 11.25
CA ILE A 420 -4.18 -2.59 9.95
C ILE A 420 -3.02 -2.41 8.96
N ASP A 421 -1.97 -3.22 9.08
CA ASP A 421 -0.73 -3.09 8.31
C ASP A 421 -0.95 -3.08 6.79
N LYS A 422 -1.87 -3.92 6.29
CA LYS A 422 -2.14 -4.00 4.85
C LYS A 422 -2.75 -2.70 4.29
N LEU A 423 -3.65 -2.07 5.05
CA LEU A 423 -4.21 -0.77 4.68
C LEU A 423 -3.16 0.33 4.80
N LYS A 424 -2.34 0.30 5.85
CA LYS A 424 -1.21 1.22 6.05
C LYS A 424 -0.24 1.19 4.86
N ASN A 425 0.23 -0.01 4.48
CA ASN A 425 1.15 -0.19 3.36
C ASN A 425 0.51 0.24 2.03
N LYS A 426 -0.75 -0.13 1.78
CA LYS A 426 -1.47 0.30 0.57
C LYS A 426 -1.54 1.82 0.47
N THR A 427 -1.80 2.49 1.59
CA THR A 427 -1.89 3.96 1.66
C THR A 427 -0.54 4.62 1.44
N ALA A 428 0.53 4.09 2.04
CA ALA A 428 1.89 4.58 1.82
C ALA A 428 2.35 4.49 0.35
N VAL A 429 1.98 3.40 -0.33
CA VAL A 429 2.20 3.25 -1.78
C VAL A 429 1.45 4.33 -2.55
N ILE A 430 0.17 4.58 -2.24
CA ILE A 430 -0.64 5.62 -2.90
C ILE A 430 -0.01 7.02 -2.73
N ILE A 431 0.41 7.36 -1.51
CA ILE A 431 1.05 8.65 -1.21
C ILE A 431 2.35 8.82 -2.00
N SER A 432 3.25 7.83 -1.94
CA SER A 432 4.57 7.93 -2.59
C SER A 432 4.50 7.89 -4.12
N THR A 433 3.51 7.23 -4.70
CA THR A 433 3.34 7.11 -6.17
C THR A 433 2.63 8.33 -6.76
N LEU A 434 1.46 8.68 -6.25
CA LEU A 434 0.65 9.78 -6.78
C LEU A 434 1.16 11.15 -6.32
N GLY A 435 1.81 11.23 -5.15
CA GLY A 435 2.48 12.45 -4.67
C GLY A 435 3.72 12.83 -5.48
N SER A 436 4.27 11.92 -6.30
CA SER A 436 5.47 12.13 -7.13
C SER A 436 5.23 12.95 -8.42
N GLY A 437 4.09 13.63 -8.58
CA GLY A 437 3.70 14.36 -9.81
C GLY A 437 4.87 14.99 -10.57
N ASP A 438 5.01 14.63 -11.87
CA ASP A 438 5.95 15.11 -12.91
C ASP A 438 7.47 15.18 -12.60
N ALA A 439 7.94 14.79 -11.41
CA ALA A 439 9.35 15.01 -11.02
C ALA A 439 10.37 14.07 -11.69
N VAL A 440 9.92 12.91 -12.20
CA VAL A 440 10.83 11.84 -12.65
C VAL A 440 11.12 11.89 -14.16
N THR A 441 10.32 12.61 -14.95
CA THR A 441 10.63 12.84 -16.36
C THR A 441 11.22 14.23 -16.54
N GLY A 442 12.52 14.31 -16.83
CA GLY A 442 13.25 15.54 -17.15
C GLY A 442 12.80 16.28 -18.41
N LYS A 443 11.49 16.41 -18.66
CA LYS A 443 10.94 17.31 -19.68
C LYS A 443 10.54 18.62 -19.02
N ALA A 444 11.55 19.42 -18.72
CA ALA A 444 11.41 20.82 -18.40
C ALA A 444 10.96 21.61 -19.65
N GLU A 445 9.77 21.38 -20.18
CA GLU A 445 9.21 22.23 -21.25
C GLU A 445 7.69 22.05 -21.42
N LYS A 446 6.92 22.64 -20.48
CA LYS A 446 5.65 23.35 -20.75
C LYS A 446 5.08 23.97 -19.47
N ARG A 447 5.68 25.07 -19.04
CA ARG A 447 4.93 26.05 -18.22
C ARG A 447 3.93 26.76 -19.13
N ARG A 448 2.63 26.55 -18.88
CA ARG A 448 1.58 27.59 -18.75
C ARG A 448 0.19 26.94 -18.92
N ARG A 449 -0.59 26.99 -17.82
CA ARG A 449 -2.02 26.68 -17.63
C ARG A 449 -2.33 25.36 -16.92
N ALA A 450 -2.34 25.41 -15.60
CA ALA A 450 -3.30 24.73 -14.73
C ALA A 450 -3.08 25.25 -13.29
N ASP A 451 -3.42 26.52 -13.05
CA ASP A 451 -3.78 26.98 -11.71
C ASP A 451 -5.31 26.83 -11.68
N GLU A 452 -5.81 25.82 -10.96
CA GLU A 452 -7.15 25.68 -10.34
C GLU A 452 -7.37 24.20 -9.95
N ASP A 453 -7.33 23.94 -8.63
CA ASP A 453 -7.83 22.80 -7.82
C ASP A 453 -7.62 21.35 -8.28
N ASP A 454 -6.81 20.58 -7.54
CA ASP A 454 -7.25 19.79 -6.35
C ASP A 454 -6.22 18.65 -6.08
N GLY A 455 -5.63 18.57 -4.87
CA GLY A 455 -4.92 17.38 -4.41
C GLY A 455 -3.38 17.41 -4.27
N VAL A 456 -2.76 18.57 -3.98
CA VAL A 456 -1.32 18.58 -3.59
C VAL A 456 -1.22 18.15 -2.13
N ILE A 457 -0.74 16.93 -1.87
CA ILE A 457 -0.41 16.51 -0.51
C ILE A 457 0.68 17.42 0.05
N ASP A 458 0.52 17.90 1.28
CA ASP A 458 1.59 18.58 2.00
C ASP A 458 2.73 17.60 2.30
N ILE A 459 3.89 17.84 1.69
CA ILE A 459 5.06 16.98 1.85
C ILE A 459 5.59 16.97 3.29
N TYR A 460 5.46 18.08 4.03
CA TYR A 460 5.88 18.15 5.42
C TYR A 460 5.00 17.27 6.30
N GLU A 461 3.69 17.26 6.03
CA GLU A 461 2.75 16.36 6.68
C GLU A 461 3.06 14.89 6.36
N VAL A 462 3.40 14.57 5.11
CA VAL A 462 3.78 13.20 4.72
C VAL A 462 5.04 12.71 5.44
N ILE A 463 6.06 13.56 5.56
CA ILE A 463 7.31 13.20 6.25
C ILE A 463 7.02 12.95 7.73
N ARG A 464 6.30 13.86 8.40
CA ARG A 464 5.86 13.69 9.79
C ARG A 464 5.04 12.42 9.97
N ALA A 465 4.09 12.16 9.07
CA ALA A 465 3.29 10.94 9.09
C ALA A 465 4.14 9.69 8.89
N GLY A 466 5.15 9.73 7.99
CA GLY A 466 6.13 8.65 7.80
C GLY A 466 6.88 8.32 9.09
N TRP A 467 7.34 9.34 9.80
CA TRP A 467 8.02 9.21 11.09
C TRP A 467 7.13 8.63 12.20
N ASP A 468 5.91 9.16 12.33
CA ASP A 468 4.97 8.78 13.40
C ASP A 468 4.45 7.35 13.20
N THR A 469 4.15 6.99 11.96
CA THR A 469 3.63 5.65 11.59
C THR A 469 4.72 4.61 11.30
N ARG A 470 5.99 5.05 11.33
CA ARG A 470 7.20 4.26 11.08
C ARG A 470 7.15 3.56 9.73
N VAL A 471 6.92 4.34 8.69
CA VAL A 471 6.87 3.88 7.29
C VAL A 471 8.06 4.47 6.53
N PRO A 472 9.20 3.75 6.44
CA PRO A 472 10.42 4.27 5.82
C PRO A 472 10.24 4.73 4.37
N GLN A 473 9.34 4.06 3.64
CA GLN A 473 9.01 4.41 2.26
C GLN A 473 8.54 5.87 2.11
N LEU A 474 7.83 6.41 3.09
CA LEU A 474 7.36 7.80 3.07
C LEU A 474 8.46 8.79 3.44
N GLU A 475 9.38 8.38 4.32
CA GLU A 475 10.57 9.17 4.68
C GLU A 475 11.47 9.33 3.46
N GLU A 476 11.78 8.22 2.78
CA GLU A 476 12.56 8.16 1.55
C GLU A 476 11.91 8.99 0.44
N PHE A 477 10.60 8.81 0.24
CA PHE A 477 9.82 9.60 -0.72
C PHE A 477 9.88 11.09 -0.40
N GLY A 478 9.72 11.47 0.87
CA GLY A 478 9.75 12.85 1.34
C GLY A 478 11.11 13.52 1.12
N ALA A 479 12.19 12.86 1.54
CA ALA A 479 13.54 13.35 1.34
C ALA A 479 13.87 13.52 -0.14
N ARG A 480 13.52 12.53 -0.98
CA ARG A 480 13.70 12.61 -2.43
C ARG A 480 12.87 13.72 -3.05
N TYR A 481 11.60 13.88 -2.65
CA TYR A 481 10.75 14.97 -3.11
C TYR A 481 11.38 16.33 -2.82
N LEU A 482 11.85 16.52 -1.58
CA LEU A 482 12.49 17.76 -1.15
C LEU A 482 13.79 18.02 -1.90
N ALA A 483 14.66 17.02 -2.08
CA ALA A 483 15.93 17.16 -2.81
C ALA A 483 15.71 17.61 -4.27
N TYR A 484 14.68 17.09 -4.95
CA TYR A 484 14.36 17.46 -6.33
C TYR A 484 13.73 18.86 -6.48
N ARG A 485 13.30 19.47 -5.37
CA ARG A 485 12.65 20.79 -5.34
C ARG A 485 13.25 21.70 -4.28
N LEU A 486 14.48 21.43 -3.86
CA LEU A 486 15.08 22.03 -2.67
C LEU A 486 15.15 23.55 -2.79
N GLU A 487 15.32 24.08 -4.00
CA GLU A 487 15.32 25.51 -4.30
C GLU A 487 14.05 26.23 -3.83
N ARG A 488 12.92 25.52 -3.74
CA ARG A 488 11.62 26.07 -3.32
C ARG A 488 11.40 25.97 -1.81
N HIS A 489 12.07 25.03 -1.15
CA HIS A 489 11.83 24.70 0.26
C HIS A 489 12.92 25.23 1.19
N ILE A 490 14.17 25.32 0.74
CA ILE A 490 15.34 25.58 1.60
C ILE A 490 15.28 26.89 2.39
N ASP A 491 14.64 27.92 1.83
CA ASP A 491 14.52 29.24 2.47
C ASP A 491 13.20 29.40 3.27
N THR A 492 12.36 28.37 3.35
CA THR A 492 11.05 28.40 4.04
C THR A 492 11.19 28.11 5.54
N GLU A 493 10.31 28.71 6.35
CA GLU A 493 10.26 28.46 7.80
C GLU A 493 9.80 27.02 8.10
N GLU A 494 8.85 26.49 7.33
CA GLU A 494 8.36 25.11 7.43
C GLU A 494 9.47 24.07 7.24
N PHE A 495 10.38 24.29 6.28
CA PHE A 495 11.54 23.41 6.11
C PHE A 495 12.50 23.48 7.30
N ALA A 496 12.74 24.68 7.84
CA ALA A 496 13.58 24.85 9.02
C ALA A 496 13.00 24.14 10.25
N GLU A 497 11.70 24.26 10.48
CA GLU A 497 10.98 23.51 11.52
C GLU A 497 11.10 22.01 11.30
N MET A 498 10.97 21.55 10.05
CA MET A 498 11.06 20.13 9.74
C MET A 498 12.45 19.55 10.04
N VAL A 499 13.51 20.30 9.76
CA VAL A 499 14.89 19.91 10.10
C VAL A 499 15.08 19.86 11.61
N GLN A 500 14.51 20.81 12.36
CA GLN A 500 14.53 20.78 13.83
C GLN A 500 13.77 19.57 14.39
N ASP A 501 12.59 19.26 13.86
CA ASP A 501 11.80 18.08 14.24
C ASP A 501 12.61 16.79 13.98
N SER A 502 13.28 16.69 12.83
CA SER A 502 14.18 15.56 12.52
C SER A 502 15.30 15.44 13.53
N ALA A 503 15.96 16.56 13.88
CA ALA A 503 17.06 16.57 14.84
C ALA A 503 16.61 16.22 16.27
N ALA A 504 15.37 16.54 16.64
CA ALA A 504 14.82 16.26 17.97
C ALA A 504 14.48 14.77 18.19
N ARG A 505 14.28 13.99 17.11
CA ARG A 505 13.92 12.56 17.20
C ARG A 505 15.08 11.69 17.74
N ILE A 506 16.32 12.15 17.64
CA ILE A 506 17.51 11.40 18.08
C ILE A 506 17.82 11.74 19.56
N GLN A 507 17.31 10.92 20.48
CA GLN A 507 17.44 11.15 21.94
C GLN A 507 18.81 10.82 22.54
N SER A 508 19.67 10.05 21.87
CA SER A 508 21.01 9.67 22.36
C SER A 508 22.11 10.20 21.45
N ARG A 509 22.45 11.48 21.62
CA ARG A 509 23.51 12.22 20.90
C ARG A 509 24.95 11.76 21.21
N GLN A 510 25.23 10.46 21.18
CA GLN A 510 26.60 9.97 21.37
C GLN A 510 27.16 9.17 20.18
N GLU A 511 26.39 8.91 19.12
CA GLU A 511 26.88 8.07 18.01
C GLU A 511 26.66 8.62 16.59
N THR A 512 25.92 9.71 16.37
CA THR A 512 25.79 10.33 15.03
C THR A 512 25.74 11.86 15.14
N ASP A 513 26.73 12.54 14.56
CA ASP A 513 26.78 14.02 14.44
C ASP A 513 25.85 14.55 13.33
N THR A 514 24.97 13.71 12.77
CA THR A 514 24.23 14.03 11.55
C THR A 514 22.71 14.05 11.74
N VAL A 515 22.03 14.87 10.95
CA VAL A 515 20.56 14.96 10.88
C VAL A 515 20.06 14.05 9.76
N GLU A 516 19.38 12.96 10.11
CA GLU A 516 18.90 11.93 9.16
C GLU A 516 18.23 12.52 7.90
N LEU A 517 17.26 13.43 8.08
CA LEU A 517 16.57 14.05 6.95
C LEU A 517 17.52 14.83 6.03
N ILE A 518 18.53 15.51 6.58
CA ILE A 518 19.50 16.26 5.78
C ILE A 518 20.43 15.32 5.05
N ASP A 519 20.88 14.23 5.67
CA ASP A 519 21.71 13.22 5.02
C ASP A 519 20.97 12.57 3.85
N ASP A 520 19.70 12.21 4.03
CA ASP A 520 18.87 11.68 2.95
C ASP A 520 18.67 12.71 1.83
N ILE A 521 18.43 13.99 2.16
CA ILE A 521 18.34 15.06 1.16
C ILE A 521 19.67 15.24 0.43
N ARG A 522 20.81 15.23 1.12
CA ARG A 522 22.16 15.33 0.53
C ARG A 522 22.41 14.16 -0.43
N PHE A 523 22.03 12.94 -0.03
CA PHE A 523 22.11 11.74 -0.85
C PHE A 523 21.30 11.90 -2.16
N TYR A 524 20.00 12.20 -2.07
CA TYR A 524 19.15 12.36 -3.26
C TYR A 524 19.49 13.59 -4.10
N LEU A 525 20.03 14.64 -3.48
CA LEU A 525 20.55 15.79 -4.20
C LEU A 525 21.77 15.38 -5.03
N SER A 526 22.71 14.61 -4.47
CA SER A 526 23.85 14.10 -5.22
C SER A 526 23.41 13.21 -6.39
N GLU A 527 22.43 12.32 -6.19
CA GLU A 527 21.85 11.47 -7.23
C GLU A 527 21.23 12.29 -8.38
N ARG A 528 20.44 13.33 -8.04
CA ARG A 528 19.80 14.24 -9.01
C ARG A 528 20.80 14.87 -9.98
N PHE A 529 21.97 15.26 -9.48
CA PHE A 529 23.01 15.88 -10.31
C PHE A 529 23.94 14.83 -10.95
N ARG A 530 24.20 13.70 -10.30
CA ARG A 530 25.02 12.57 -10.81
C ARG A 530 24.46 11.97 -12.11
N LEU A 531 23.15 11.76 -12.18
CA LEU A 531 22.49 11.24 -13.38
C LEU A 531 22.74 12.11 -14.62
N ARG A 532 22.96 13.43 -14.45
CA ARG A 532 23.28 14.36 -15.55
C ARG A 532 24.75 14.32 -15.96
N PHE A 533 25.65 13.96 -15.04
CA PHE A 533 27.08 13.81 -15.33
C PHE A 533 27.41 12.47 -16.02
N GLU A 534 26.72 11.39 -15.66
CA GLU A 534 26.89 10.07 -16.29
C GLU A 534 26.36 10.05 -17.74
N GLU A 535 25.25 10.74 -18.04
CA GLU A 535 24.71 10.87 -19.42
C GLU A 535 25.68 11.61 -20.37
N ALA A 536 26.60 12.40 -19.82
CA ALA A 536 27.64 13.12 -20.56
C ALA A 536 29.00 12.39 -20.62
N GLY A 537 29.16 11.23 -19.96
CA GLY A 537 30.37 10.39 -20.01
C GLY A 537 31.62 10.97 -19.34
N LEU A 538 31.48 11.71 -18.23
CA LEU A 538 32.56 12.48 -17.59
C LEU A 538 32.71 12.19 -16.07
N GLU A 539 32.80 10.91 -15.69
CA GLU A 539 32.96 10.45 -14.29
C GLU A 539 34.15 11.08 -13.54
N GLU A 540 35.24 11.44 -14.24
CA GLU A 540 36.47 11.99 -13.63
C GLU A 540 36.28 13.34 -12.90
N MET A 541 35.23 14.12 -13.21
CA MET A 541 34.99 15.41 -12.55
C MET A 541 34.36 15.28 -11.16
N MET A 542 33.79 14.12 -10.83
CA MET A 542 33.08 13.87 -9.57
C MET A 542 34.02 13.47 -8.44
N ASP A 543 35.06 12.70 -8.75
CA ASP A 543 36.11 12.30 -7.79
C ASP A 543 36.87 13.53 -7.24
N ASP A 544 37.08 14.56 -8.07
CA ASP A 544 37.68 15.84 -7.66
C ASP A 544 36.74 16.69 -6.77
N LEU A 545 35.43 16.43 -6.81
CA LEU A 545 34.40 17.15 -6.04
C LEU A 545 34.14 16.50 -4.67
N GLU A 546 34.12 15.18 -4.59
CA GLU A 546 33.97 14.44 -3.33
C GLU A 546 35.23 14.55 -2.43
N GLY A 547 36.41 14.71 -3.04
CA GLY A 547 37.69 14.85 -2.32
C GLY A 547 37.85 16.11 -1.47
N SER A 548 36.96 17.11 -1.56
CA SER A 548 37.07 18.36 -0.80
C SER A 548 36.29 18.38 0.53
N ALA A 549 35.50 17.34 0.84
CA ALA A 549 34.69 17.25 2.05
C ALA A 549 35.30 16.37 3.16
N GLY A 550 36.45 15.74 2.92
CA GLY A 550 37.02 14.71 3.82
C GLY A 550 38.20 15.10 4.72
N ASP A 551 38.71 16.34 4.68
CA ASP A 551 39.93 16.71 5.41
C ASP A 551 39.66 17.38 6.76
N ALA A 552 39.07 16.63 7.69
CA ALA A 552 39.12 16.97 9.12
C ALA A 552 38.88 15.75 10.03
N GLN A 553 39.78 14.77 10.03
CA GLN A 553 40.13 13.95 11.21
C GLN A 553 41.11 12.84 10.80
N ASP A 554 42.38 12.98 11.17
CA ASP A 554 42.96 12.21 12.27
C ASP A 554 44.49 12.20 12.13
N ALA A 555 45.13 12.85 13.09
CA ALA A 555 46.56 12.80 13.29
C ALA A 555 46.78 12.31 14.72
N THR A 556 47.02 11.01 14.90
CA THR A 556 47.92 10.55 15.97
C THR A 556 48.56 9.20 15.64
N GLU A 557 49.86 9.13 15.93
CA GLU A 557 50.84 8.10 15.56
C GLU A 557 50.73 6.80 16.37
N GLY A 558 51.22 5.71 15.79
CA GLY A 558 51.58 4.49 16.53
C GLY A 558 52.32 3.45 15.68
N GLN A 559 53.65 3.50 15.70
CA GLN A 559 54.62 2.60 15.05
C GLN A 559 54.44 1.12 15.45
N PHE A 560 54.76 0.16 14.56
CA PHE A 560 55.78 -0.89 14.75
C PHE A 560 56.04 -1.73 13.48
N GLN A 561 57.25 -2.30 13.44
CA GLN A 561 58.10 -2.73 12.33
C GLN A 561 57.87 -4.14 11.74
N GLU A 562 58.46 -4.33 10.53
CA GLU A 562 59.15 -5.53 9.99
C GLU A 562 58.29 -6.79 9.66
N GLU A 563 58.47 -7.55 8.57
CA GLU A 563 59.73 -7.96 7.90
C GLU A 563 59.47 -8.56 6.48
N ARG A 564 60.36 -8.21 5.52
CA ARG A 564 60.98 -8.99 4.41
C ARG A 564 60.17 -9.98 3.52
N GLY A 565 60.09 -9.64 2.23
CA GLY A 565 60.98 -10.20 1.20
C GLY A 565 60.46 -11.30 0.23
N ILE A 566 60.64 -11.05 -1.09
CA ILE A 566 61.24 -11.91 -2.14
C ILE A 566 60.50 -11.88 -3.51
N ASP A 567 61.32 -11.55 -4.52
CA ASP A 567 61.34 -11.84 -5.96
C ASP A 567 60.30 -11.36 -6.98
N SER A 568 60.86 -10.55 -7.88
CA SER A 568 60.55 -10.25 -9.27
C SER A 568 60.51 -11.46 -10.21
N ALA A 569 59.62 -11.40 -11.22
CA ALA A 569 59.88 -11.98 -12.54
C ALA A 569 59.16 -11.18 -13.66
N GLU A 570 59.98 -10.52 -14.48
CA GLU A 570 59.63 -9.96 -15.78
C GLU A 570 59.40 -11.07 -16.84
N ARG A 571 58.53 -10.78 -17.82
CA ARG A 571 58.78 -10.81 -19.30
C ARG A 571 57.54 -11.26 -20.07
N TYR A 572 57.05 -10.42 -20.99
CA TYR A 572 57.26 -10.63 -22.43
C TYR A 572 57.00 -9.33 -23.21
N ALA A 573 57.77 -9.18 -24.28
CA ALA A 573 58.02 -7.94 -25.02
C ALA A 573 57.42 -8.02 -26.46
N PRO A 574 57.82 -7.22 -27.47
CA PRO A 574 56.92 -6.36 -28.25
C PRO A 574 56.96 -6.60 -29.79
N SER A 575 56.09 -5.96 -30.57
CA SER A 575 56.30 -5.44 -31.96
C SER A 575 54.97 -4.78 -32.43
N ASP A 576 54.86 -3.73 -33.26
CA ASP A 576 55.72 -3.16 -34.29
C ASP A 576 55.46 -1.63 -34.46
N ALA A 577 56.49 -0.92 -34.89
CA ALA A 577 56.52 0.51 -35.26
C ALA A 577 56.06 0.75 -36.72
N ILE A 578 55.70 1.97 -37.15
CA ILE A 578 56.51 2.99 -37.89
C ILE A 578 55.51 4.03 -38.49
N PRO A 579 55.79 5.34 -38.74
CA PRO A 579 56.37 6.45 -37.95
C PRO A 579 55.49 7.76 -38.10
N PRO A 580 55.94 8.97 -37.71
CA PRO A 580 55.06 10.13 -37.56
C PRO A 580 55.03 11.04 -38.80
N THR A 581 53.89 11.69 -39.06
CA THR A 581 53.82 12.85 -39.97
C THR A 581 53.35 14.07 -39.19
N ARG A 582 54.24 15.06 -39.05
CA ARG A 582 53.88 16.43 -38.70
C ARG A 582 53.20 17.08 -39.92
N VAL A 583 52.21 17.94 -39.68
CA VAL A 583 52.16 19.36 -40.11
C VAL A 583 50.74 19.92 -39.94
N ALA A 584 50.71 21.18 -39.48
CA ALA A 584 49.69 22.23 -39.60
C ALA A 584 48.61 22.35 -38.52
N ALA A 585 48.85 23.35 -37.67
CA ALA A 585 47.85 24.17 -37.01
C ALA A 585 46.92 24.85 -38.03
N ASN A 586 45.61 24.74 -37.80
CA ASN A 586 44.56 25.76 -37.94
C ASN A 586 43.22 25.04 -38.15
N GLY A 587 42.30 25.24 -37.22
CA GLY A 587 40.95 24.69 -37.30
C GLY A 587 40.07 25.24 -36.20
N VAL A 588 39.78 26.54 -36.27
CA VAL A 588 38.65 27.16 -35.58
C VAL A 588 37.41 26.34 -35.91
N ILE A 589 36.86 25.61 -34.93
CA ILE A 589 35.51 25.08 -35.02
C ILE A 589 34.60 26.23 -34.59
N LYS A 590 33.89 26.75 -35.58
CA LYS A 590 32.84 27.75 -35.43
C LYS A 590 31.75 27.19 -34.49
N SER A 591 31.54 27.86 -33.38
CA SER A 591 30.26 27.83 -32.67
C SER A 591 29.24 28.54 -33.55
N ASP A 592 28.35 27.77 -34.18
CA ASP A 592 27.16 28.33 -34.82
C ASP A 592 26.29 28.95 -33.72
N ALA A 593 26.25 30.28 -33.73
CA ALA A 593 25.35 31.08 -32.94
C ALA A 593 23.91 30.84 -33.36
N LEU A 594 23.12 30.29 -32.46
CA LEU A 594 21.66 30.43 -32.38
C LEU A 594 21.31 30.86 -30.95
N ASP A 595 20.81 32.10 -30.86
CA ASP A 595 20.18 32.81 -29.74
C ASP A 595 20.83 32.83 -28.34
N GLY A 596 21.12 34.06 -27.90
CA GLY A 596 21.73 34.41 -26.63
C GLY A 596 20.82 34.21 -25.42
N THR A 597 20.62 32.96 -25.03
CA THR A 597 20.10 32.62 -23.71
C THR A 597 21.28 32.63 -22.75
N VAL A 598 21.43 33.71 -21.98
CA VAL A 598 22.43 33.75 -20.90
C VAL A 598 21.98 32.77 -19.83
N ILE A 599 22.65 31.62 -19.77
CA ILE A 599 22.45 30.58 -18.76
C ILE A 599 22.91 31.15 -17.42
N ARG A 600 22.07 31.10 -16.38
CA ARG A 600 22.34 31.71 -15.07
C ARG A 600 22.08 30.73 -13.96
N THR A 601 22.94 30.74 -12.95
CA THR A 601 22.78 29.96 -11.72
C THR A 601 21.61 30.44 -10.87
N LEU A 602 21.24 29.69 -9.83
CA LEU A 602 20.21 30.08 -8.85
C LEU A 602 20.47 31.46 -8.21
N ASP A 603 21.75 31.81 -8.03
CA ASP A 603 22.20 33.12 -7.52
C ASP A 603 22.30 34.21 -8.62
N GLY A 604 21.92 33.90 -9.86
CA GLY A 604 21.93 34.83 -10.99
C GLY A 604 23.30 35.09 -11.62
N LYS A 605 24.34 34.31 -11.27
CA LYS A 605 25.66 34.40 -11.92
C LYS A 605 25.60 33.78 -13.30
N ILE A 606 26.37 34.31 -14.25
CA ILE A 606 26.44 33.79 -15.61
C ILE A 606 27.18 32.45 -15.57
N ALA A 607 26.50 31.37 -15.93
CA ALA A 607 27.11 30.09 -16.22
C ALA A 607 27.47 30.04 -17.71
N GLY A 608 28.66 29.55 -18.04
CA GLY A 608 29.11 29.45 -19.43
C GLY A 608 28.27 28.46 -20.25
N ASP A 609 27.93 27.34 -19.63
CA ASP A 609 27.10 26.26 -20.17
C ASP A 609 26.18 25.69 -19.08
N GLU A 610 25.25 24.81 -19.48
CA GLU A 610 24.26 24.19 -18.58
C GLU A 610 24.93 23.32 -17.50
N PHE A 611 26.01 22.61 -17.84
CA PHE A 611 26.77 21.77 -16.90
C PHE A 611 27.43 22.58 -15.78
N SER A 612 28.09 23.68 -16.14
CA SER A 612 28.67 24.60 -15.17
C SER A 612 27.60 25.22 -14.29
N GLN A 613 26.41 25.48 -14.85
CA GLN A 613 25.27 25.96 -14.08
C GLN A 613 24.86 24.94 -13.02
N GLU A 614 24.68 23.68 -13.41
CA GLU A 614 24.25 22.60 -12.52
C GLU A 614 25.26 22.29 -11.41
N ALA A 615 26.55 22.23 -11.74
CA ALA A 615 27.60 22.05 -10.72
C ALA A 615 27.66 23.23 -9.73
N MET A 616 27.42 24.46 -10.21
CA MET A 616 27.32 25.63 -9.34
C MET A 616 26.04 25.60 -8.49
N ASP A 617 24.91 25.21 -9.07
CA ASP A 617 23.61 25.13 -8.40
C ASP A 617 23.63 24.05 -7.29
N TYR A 618 24.26 22.90 -7.54
CA TYR A 618 24.51 21.86 -6.53
C TYR A 618 25.29 22.42 -5.33
N ARG A 619 26.41 23.11 -5.57
CA ARG A 619 27.22 23.73 -4.51
C ARG A 619 26.46 24.81 -3.75
N ILE A 620 25.68 25.62 -4.44
CA ILE A 620 24.83 26.66 -3.82
C ILE A 620 23.85 26.01 -2.85
N LEU A 621 23.17 24.94 -3.27
CA LEU A 621 22.19 24.25 -2.46
C LEU A 621 22.81 23.58 -1.22
N LEU A 622 23.96 22.91 -1.37
CA LEU A 622 24.70 22.37 -0.22
C LEU A 622 25.11 23.49 0.76
N THR A 623 25.68 24.58 0.25
CA THR A 623 26.08 25.73 1.08
C THR A 623 24.89 26.31 1.86
N LYS A 624 23.71 26.36 1.22
CA LYS A 624 22.49 26.82 1.89
C LYS A 624 22.01 25.85 2.97
N LEU A 625 22.16 24.53 2.78
CA LEU A 625 21.84 23.54 3.82
C LEU A 625 22.76 23.71 5.03
N ASP A 626 24.06 23.90 4.80
CA ASP A 626 25.03 24.10 5.88
C ASP A 626 24.75 25.40 6.65
N GLN A 627 24.41 26.49 5.94
CA GLN A 627 23.98 27.76 6.55
C GLN A 627 22.68 27.60 7.36
N LEU A 628 21.76 26.76 6.90
CA LEU A 628 20.53 26.47 7.63
C LEU A 628 20.84 25.73 8.93
N LEU A 629 21.68 24.69 8.89
CA LEU A 629 22.10 23.96 10.09
C LEU A 629 22.81 24.88 11.11
N GLU A 630 23.72 25.72 10.63
CA GLU A 630 24.43 26.70 11.46
C GLU A 630 23.46 27.71 12.10
N LYS A 631 22.45 28.18 11.36
CA LYS A 631 21.40 29.06 11.87
C LYS A 631 20.52 28.37 12.93
N LEU A 632 20.31 27.06 12.82
CA LEU A 632 19.49 26.29 13.75
C LEU A 632 20.28 25.76 14.95
N GLU A 633 21.57 26.12 15.08
CA GLU A 633 22.49 25.62 16.11
C GLU A 633 22.59 24.08 16.12
N LEU A 634 22.53 23.48 14.93
CA LEU A 634 22.74 22.06 14.68
C LEU A 634 24.16 21.89 14.09
N ASP A 635 24.91 20.91 14.58
CA ASP A 635 26.24 20.60 14.03
C ASP A 635 26.08 20.18 12.55
N ALA A 636 26.90 20.75 11.67
CA ALA A 636 26.72 20.74 10.21
C ALA A 636 27.41 19.56 9.49
#